data_AF-A0A6A6D540-F1
#
_entry.id   AF-A0A6A6D540-F1
#
_cell.length_a   1.000
_cell.length_b   1.000
_cell.length_c   1.000
_cell.angle_alpha   90.00
_cell.angle_beta   90.00
_cell.angle_gamma   90.00
#
_symmetry.space_group_name_H-M   'P 1'
#
loop_
_entity.id
_entity.type
_entity.pdbx_description
1 polymer ?
#
loop_
_entity_poly.entity_id
_entity_poly.type
_entity_poly.pdbx_seq_one_letter_code
_entity_poly.pdbx_strand_id
1 'polypeptide(L)'
;MDPEERDVGEQREGSFEEEEESDDEYAQKPRELPADLPRTLDDRKNFNSYNQETEYYDAWQGQSQFLTAPTIATPLNFNLSLHEPDDDSFARDYGNDDARVAQMMAAQASKPGDAGETEEDNILHDDKRTKDQKTAALQELLFLAASNGDAQRVQRLVRGSASALLEIDGVDGEGTPPLVYASCFGHKDVVLALLNAGATVDNQDRNQWTALMWAMTNSHKEIAKILLDHGASTDVKSSSGRTALDFVPPNSEMSEFLQHSGYSIGSVGVTDDFYSSGFSQDRFEEELAESEMRRRMMMESAINLEVDLGNLGLDEQPESPEDFEDSQDFVWDRCLNDQMFVFMENDIERILDVVITKMTPQRTPSQKPVPANIVFLGARYAHYHANKELLTEWLEAAQDKIYAVVDRYQWDMTILAFWISNATLLLYYLKKDTGLTEETTQFQAQMAELIHEIFILIIRDAERRMDKVLDAAVLDHETIPGFEDITFQNEWKFLKSKSKVKPDPVEKRMRPPSPKRRAQPSPRNITSLMSSTLFVLDLYDVHSVIIAQILSQLYYWLSAEVFNRIMSNKRYLARTKAMQIRMNISTLEDWARTNNRQPEHYENGAMNSSGETTVDAARRHLAPVVQLLQWLQCFSSLGEDRAAMETTIQQLPALSTKQLLHAVKHYRAEVGEKSLTRPALRHIQEVKSRPKSLQTEPLSAGASDPPATPGATNGKSTPQPPNTPQLDEEDHVPETNLMNPALLLPFHLPTSTDMLVSYGAGFGGMNKERERRYIPSVPPEFLTKLDPAGRQPGNVINQAVTFIPADKIDETFKSDSIEDLINKPLGSRILSFSDEWFAAAENLTTPTPPIRKPGVFTFAGAWYDGWETRRHNPEPFDWVVIRLGVASGKVKGFEIDTAFFNGNQAPEVAVQGCFISDDREEEAKKKDFAEWETILPKQECGPSQRHGWLLPKITDKAYTHVRLQMFPDGGIARFRLFGEALPVLPQDVNEVFDLAATVKGGVAVKCSDQHFGTKDNLLLPGRGVDMGDGWETKRSRGVHIDWVIIKLGTPGIIDKLVVDTAHFRGNFPQKVQIFAAPKADQAPEHEDSVWEEILSPQKTGPDQEHEYTGEVIKEAAGKTFGFVKLVIIPDGGVKRVRVFGRRGE
;
A
#
# COMPACT_ATOMS: atom_id res chain seq x y z
N MET A 1 14.35 51.33 -39.11
CA MET A 1 14.18 52.73 -39.54
C MET A 1 13.10 53.31 -38.66
N ASP A 2 13.48 54.21 -37.76
CA ASP A 2 12.61 55.27 -37.23
C ASP A 2 12.06 56.14 -38.39
N PRO A 3 11.03 57.01 -38.23
CA PRO A 3 10.65 57.70 -36.97
C PRO A 3 9.14 58.03 -36.74
N GLU A 4 8.87 58.59 -35.54
CA GLU A 4 8.04 59.80 -35.22
C GLU A 4 6.51 59.84 -35.48
N GLU A 5 5.62 60.52 -34.71
CA GLU A 5 5.62 61.19 -33.40
C GLU A 5 4.19 61.80 -33.15
N ARG A 6 3.86 62.08 -31.87
CA ARG A 6 2.90 63.10 -31.31
C ARG A 6 1.38 62.85 -31.38
N ASP A 7 0.52 63.22 -30.41
CA ASP A 7 0.53 63.87 -29.07
C ASP A 7 -0.91 63.64 -28.51
N VAL A 8 -1.26 63.61 -27.21
CA VAL A 8 -1.26 64.69 -26.20
C VAL A 8 -1.34 64.09 -24.77
N GLY A 9 -0.54 64.63 -23.84
CA GLY A 9 -0.46 64.33 -22.39
C GLY A 9 -1.64 64.81 -21.53
N GLU A 10 -1.63 64.68 -20.19
CA GLU A 10 -0.69 65.21 -19.18
C GLU A 10 -0.70 64.32 -17.91
N GLN A 11 0.46 63.90 -17.36
CA GLN A 11 1.17 64.45 -16.16
C GLN A 11 0.32 64.51 -14.87
N ARG A 12 0.77 64.16 -13.65
CA ARG A 12 2.11 63.98 -13.06
C ARG A 12 1.96 63.36 -11.64
N GLU A 13 2.97 62.60 -11.23
CA GLU A 13 3.62 62.46 -9.91
C GLU A 13 2.87 62.61 -8.57
N GLY A 14 3.20 61.71 -7.63
CA GLY A 14 3.51 62.10 -6.25
C GLY A 14 2.71 61.39 -5.15
N SER A 15 3.39 60.49 -4.44
CA SER A 15 3.04 59.85 -3.16
C SER A 15 2.65 60.84 -2.03
N PHE A 16 1.78 60.43 -1.10
CA PHE A 16 2.02 60.30 0.37
C PHE A 16 0.71 60.20 1.19
N GLU A 17 0.71 59.21 2.10
CA GLU A 17 0.17 59.18 3.48
C GLU A 17 -1.32 59.33 3.85
N GLU A 18 -1.56 58.78 5.05
CA GLU A 18 -2.77 58.33 5.74
C GLU A 18 -3.69 59.45 6.28
N GLU A 19 -4.97 59.14 6.50
CA GLU A 19 -5.83 59.65 7.60
C GLU A 19 -7.10 58.77 7.65
N GLU A 20 -7.27 57.96 8.71
CA GLU A 20 -8.16 58.19 9.86
C GLU A 20 -9.66 58.28 9.53
N GLU A 21 -10.45 57.28 9.96
CA GLU A 21 -11.87 57.49 10.24
C GLU A 21 -12.30 56.72 11.51
N SER A 22 -13.07 57.44 12.31
CA SER A 22 -13.45 57.27 13.71
C SER A 22 -14.67 56.37 13.95
N ASP A 23 -14.71 55.74 15.13
CA ASP A 23 -15.89 55.14 15.77
C ASP A 23 -16.95 56.21 16.14
N ASP A 24 -18.24 55.97 15.86
CA ASP A 24 -19.29 55.81 16.90
C ASP A 24 -20.73 55.60 16.34
N GLU A 25 -21.37 54.56 16.89
CA GLU A 25 -22.79 54.29 17.20
C GLU A 25 -23.96 54.66 16.24
N TYR A 26 -24.61 53.63 15.69
CA TYR A 26 -26.07 53.41 15.85
C TYR A 26 -26.39 51.91 15.89
N ALA A 27 -26.78 51.42 17.06
CA ALA A 27 -27.18 50.05 17.32
C ALA A 27 -28.44 49.64 16.54
N GLN A 28 -28.33 48.67 15.64
CA GLN A 28 -29.46 47.90 15.11
C GLN A 28 -29.42 46.47 15.67
N LYS A 29 -30.46 46.11 16.42
CA LYS A 29 -30.66 44.79 17.05
C LYS A 29 -30.56 43.65 16.03
N PRO A 30 -29.93 42.51 16.36
CA PRO A 30 -29.99 41.32 15.51
C PRO A 30 -31.42 40.76 15.49
N ARG A 31 -31.87 40.35 14.29
CA ARG A 31 -33.18 39.74 14.02
C ARG A 31 -33.36 38.45 14.81
N GLU A 32 -34.46 38.34 15.55
CA GLU A 32 -34.86 37.09 16.21
C GLU A 32 -35.37 36.06 15.20
N LEU A 33 -34.95 34.80 15.40
CA LEU A 33 -35.46 33.64 14.66
C LEU A 33 -36.96 33.42 14.94
N PRO A 34 -37.75 32.95 13.95
CA PRO A 34 -39.18 32.64 14.12
C PRO A 34 -39.45 31.67 15.28
N ALA A 35 -40.65 31.75 15.87
CA ALA A 35 -41.05 31.06 17.11
C ALA A 35 -41.15 29.51 17.03
N ASP A 36 -40.88 28.91 15.88
CA ASP A 36 -41.06 27.47 15.61
C ASP A 36 -39.77 26.64 15.58
N LEU A 37 -38.63 27.20 16.01
CA LEU A 37 -37.36 26.47 16.08
C LEU A 37 -36.80 26.40 17.52
N PRO A 38 -36.35 25.23 18.01
CA PRO A 38 -35.84 25.05 19.37
C PRO A 38 -34.56 25.86 19.61
N ARG A 39 -34.44 26.50 20.79
CA ARG A 39 -33.36 27.46 21.09
C ARG A 39 -32.25 26.96 22.05
N THR A 40 -32.34 25.76 22.63
CA THR A 40 -31.29 25.20 23.51
C THR A 40 -31.28 23.67 23.54
N LEU A 41 -30.11 23.09 23.86
CA LEU A 41 -29.78 21.66 23.77
C LEU A 41 -30.31 20.77 24.94
N ASP A 42 -30.98 21.36 25.95
CA ASP A 42 -31.41 20.63 27.16
C ASP A 42 -32.92 20.31 27.25
N ASP A 43 -33.75 20.72 26.28
CA ASP A 43 -35.22 20.56 26.35
C ASP A 43 -35.77 19.27 25.72
N ARG A 44 -34.98 18.20 25.64
CA ARG A 44 -35.50 16.88 25.23
C ARG A 44 -34.93 15.76 26.08
N LYS A 45 -35.58 15.45 27.22
CA LYS A 45 -35.62 14.09 27.76
C LYS A 45 -36.78 13.85 28.73
N ASN A 46 -37.63 12.86 28.41
CA ASN A 46 -37.98 11.68 29.23
C ASN A 46 -39.25 11.00 28.66
N PHE A 47 -39.49 9.67 28.67
CA PHE A 47 -38.69 8.44 28.69
C PHE A 47 -39.67 7.24 28.52
N ASN A 48 -39.21 6.12 27.92
CA ASN A 48 -39.54 4.69 28.15
C ASN A 48 -39.56 3.88 26.81
N SER A 49 -38.91 2.71 26.63
CA SER A 49 -38.02 1.90 27.48
C SER A 49 -37.35 0.76 26.65
N TYR A 50 -36.07 0.45 26.93
CA TYR A 50 -35.22 -0.74 26.62
C TYR A 50 -34.87 -1.07 25.13
N ASN A 51 -33.61 -1.32 24.71
CA ASN A 51 -32.30 -1.58 25.33
C ASN A 51 -31.19 -0.89 24.48
N GLN A 52 -30.19 -0.27 25.10
CA GLN A 52 -29.07 0.43 24.45
C GLN A 52 -27.75 -0.27 24.84
N GLU A 53 -26.90 -0.55 23.85
CA GLU A 53 -25.50 -0.97 24.02
C GLU A 53 -24.69 0.25 24.50
N THR A 54 -23.91 0.08 25.57
CA THR A 54 -23.08 1.15 26.16
C THR A 54 -21.63 0.98 25.75
N GLU A 55 -21.10 1.95 24.99
CA GLU A 55 -19.66 2.18 24.87
C GLU A 55 -19.13 2.89 26.12
N TYR A 56 -17.94 2.49 26.57
CA TYR A 56 -17.15 3.26 27.54
C TYR A 56 -15.72 3.42 27.02
N TYR A 57 -15.17 4.63 27.22
CA TYR A 57 -13.83 5.02 26.79
C TYR A 57 -12.87 4.96 27.97
N ASP A 58 -11.86 4.08 27.89
CA ASP A 58 -10.80 4.00 28.90
C ASP A 58 -9.62 4.89 28.52
N ALA A 59 -9.43 5.98 29.28
CA ALA A 59 -8.39 6.97 29.04
C ALA A 59 -6.96 6.46 29.30
N TRP A 60 -6.78 5.29 29.93
CA TRP A 60 -5.45 4.69 30.13
C TRP A 60 -4.98 3.83 28.96
N GLN A 61 -5.91 3.33 28.12
CA GLN A 61 -5.57 2.48 26.97
C GLN A 61 -5.99 3.05 25.60
N GLY A 62 -6.76 4.15 25.56
CA GLY A 62 -7.03 4.89 24.33
C GLY A 62 -7.91 4.17 23.30
N GLN A 63 -8.79 3.25 23.73
CA GLN A 63 -9.77 2.58 22.87
C GLN A 63 -11.19 2.58 23.49
N SER A 64 -12.22 2.47 22.64
CA SER A 64 -13.63 2.32 23.00
C SER A 64 -14.11 0.89 22.73
N GLN A 65 -14.72 0.23 23.71
CA GLN A 65 -15.29 -1.14 23.56
C GLN A 65 -16.82 -1.15 23.68
N PHE A 66 -17.47 -2.07 22.95
CA PHE A 66 -18.92 -2.34 22.97
C PHE A 66 -19.23 -3.73 23.56
N LEU A 67 -20.35 -3.87 24.26
CA LEU A 67 -20.88 -5.15 24.74
C LEU A 67 -22.00 -5.65 23.80
N THR A 68 -21.81 -6.79 23.12
CA THR A 68 -22.83 -7.46 22.29
C THR A 68 -23.38 -8.74 22.96
N ALA A 69 -24.64 -9.10 22.65
CA ALA A 69 -25.34 -10.28 23.17
C ALA A 69 -25.02 -11.57 22.36
N PRO A 70 -25.09 -12.78 22.97
CA PRO A 70 -24.63 -14.01 22.32
C PRO A 70 -25.60 -14.53 21.25
N THR A 71 -25.06 -14.96 20.11
CA THR A 71 -25.79 -15.58 18.99
C THR A 71 -25.95 -17.10 19.18
N ILE A 72 -27.10 -17.62 18.76
CA ILE A 72 -27.46 -19.05 18.78
C ILE A 72 -26.71 -19.79 17.66
N ALA A 73 -25.99 -20.86 18.00
CA ALA A 73 -25.22 -21.67 17.06
C ALA A 73 -26.10 -22.56 16.16
N THR A 74 -25.81 -22.58 14.86
CA THR A 74 -26.25 -23.60 13.89
C THR A 74 -25.19 -24.70 13.76
N PRO A 75 -25.57 -25.98 13.58
CA PRO A 75 -24.64 -27.11 13.58
C PRO A 75 -23.85 -27.20 12.28
N LEU A 76 -22.52 -27.37 12.39
CA LEU A 76 -21.62 -27.66 11.28
C LEU A 76 -21.47 -29.19 11.10
N ASN A 77 -21.60 -29.65 9.86
CA ASN A 77 -21.25 -31.00 9.41
C ASN A 77 -19.73 -31.14 9.37
N PHE A 78 -19.18 -32.17 10.02
CA PHE A 78 -17.75 -32.49 9.98
C PHE A 78 -17.47 -33.59 8.96
N ASN A 79 -16.50 -33.35 8.07
CA ASN A 79 -15.92 -34.31 7.15
C ASN A 79 -14.51 -34.67 7.66
N LEU A 80 -14.29 -35.94 8.02
CA LEU A 80 -13.02 -36.45 8.53
C LEU A 80 -12.11 -36.85 7.37
N SER A 81 -11.18 -35.97 7.01
CA SER A 81 -9.97 -36.34 6.28
C SER A 81 -8.81 -35.43 6.70
N LEU A 82 -8.07 -35.87 7.73
CA LEU A 82 -6.74 -35.36 8.05
C LEU A 82 -5.74 -36.09 7.14
N HIS A 83 -5.13 -35.37 6.21
CA HIS A 83 -3.87 -35.77 5.58
C HIS A 83 -2.73 -35.11 6.36
N GLU A 84 -1.97 -35.91 7.11
CA GLU A 84 -0.59 -35.58 7.50
C GLU A 84 0.36 -36.02 6.37
N PRO A 85 1.49 -35.31 6.15
CA PRO A 85 2.56 -35.77 5.27
C PRO A 85 3.49 -36.75 6.01
N ASP A 86 3.99 -37.70 5.23
CA ASP A 86 4.87 -38.80 5.63
C ASP A 86 6.15 -38.36 6.35
N ASP A 87 6.43 -38.95 7.52
CA ASP A 87 7.80 -39.22 7.96
C ASP A 87 7.86 -40.63 8.59
N ASP A 88 8.62 -41.51 7.93
CA ASP A 88 8.76 -42.92 8.24
C ASP A 88 9.53 -43.15 9.56
N SER A 89 8.82 -43.45 10.65
CA SER A 89 9.27 -44.48 11.62
C SER A 89 8.19 -44.85 12.64
N PHE A 90 8.07 -46.16 12.90
CA PHE A 90 7.22 -46.83 13.90
C PHE A 90 5.82 -47.32 13.47
N ALA A 91 5.80 -48.38 12.66
CA ALA A 91 4.64 -49.25 12.52
C ALA A 91 4.38 -50.09 13.81
N ARG A 92 3.23 -49.89 14.48
CA ARG A 92 2.56 -50.88 15.34
C ARG A 92 1.03 -50.71 15.32
N ASP A 93 0.39 -51.56 14.51
CA ASP A 93 -0.88 -52.30 14.72
C ASP A 93 -1.97 -51.65 15.61
N TYR A 94 -2.94 -50.96 14.99
CA TYR A 94 -4.25 -50.60 15.57
C TYR A 94 -5.36 -50.87 14.56
N GLY A 95 -5.81 -52.13 14.48
CA GLY A 95 -6.79 -52.58 13.49
C GLY A 95 -8.18 -52.93 14.01
N ASN A 96 -8.59 -52.50 15.22
CA ASN A 96 -9.82 -53.03 15.83
C ASN A 96 -10.75 -52.03 16.54
N ASP A 97 -10.43 -50.74 16.59
CA ASP A 97 -11.22 -49.75 17.35
C ASP A 97 -12.40 -49.16 16.54
N ASP A 98 -12.27 -49.03 15.22
CA ASP A 98 -13.30 -48.38 14.38
C ASP A 98 -14.61 -49.17 14.26
N ALA A 99 -14.56 -50.50 14.33
CA ALA A 99 -15.73 -51.35 14.12
C ALA A 99 -16.75 -51.28 15.27
N ARG A 100 -16.28 -51.05 16.51
CA ARG A 100 -17.14 -51.03 17.70
C ARG A 100 -17.70 -49.62 17.98
N VAL A 101 -16.93 -48.56 17.69
CA VAL A 101 -17.42 -47.17 17.73
C VAL A 101 -18.55 -46.98 16.70
N ALA A 102 -18.40 -47.56 15.51
CA ALA A 102 -19.47 -47.62 14.51
C ALA A 102 -20.70 -48.41 14.99
N GLN A 103 -20.50 -49.52 15.71
CA GLN A 103 -21.59 -50.30 16.30
C GLN A 103 -22.31 -49.54 17.43
N MET A 104 -21.60 -48.71 18.19
CA MET A 104 -22.16 -47.92 19.28
C MET A 104 -22.90 -46.66 18.79
N MET A 105 -22.40 -46.00 17.73
CA MET A 105 -23.14 -44.98 16.98
C MET A 105 -24.40 -45.56 16.32
N ALA A 106 -24.36 -46.80 15.84
CA ALA A 106 -25.53 -47.50 15.31
C ALA A 106 -26.57 -47.81 16.42
N ALA A 107 -26.16 -48.02 17.67
CA ALA A 107 -27.06 -48.22 18.80
C ALA A 107 -27.72 -46.89 19.25
N GLN A 108 -26.99 -45.77 19.25
CA GLN A 108 -27.51 -44.42 19.51
C GLN A 108 -28.67 -44.02 18.57
N ALA A 109 -28.71 -44.55 17.35
CA ALA A 109 -29.76 -44.27 16.37
C ALA A 109 -31.12 -44.92 16.69
N SER A 110 -31.19 -45.83 17.68
CA SER A 110 -32.42 -46.48 18.13
C SER A 110 -32.88 -45.94 19.49
N LYS A 111 -33.79 -44.95 19.51
CA LYS A 111 -34.44 -44.49 20.75
C LYS A 111 -35.38 -45.56 21.30
N PRO A 112 -35.17 -46.12 22.52
CA PRO A 112 -36.19 -46.90 23.20
C PRO A 112 -37.00 -45.98 24.11
N GLY A 113 -38.25 -45.70 23.72
CA GLY A 113 -39.21 -45.08 24.63
C GLY A 113 -39.65 -46.07 25.72
N ASP A 114 -39.67 -45.59 26.96
CA ASP A 114 -40.50 -46.02 28.10
C ASP A 114 -40.51 -47.51 28.55
N ALA A 115 -39.73 -48.40 27.92
CA ALA A 115 -39.67 -49.83 28.27
C ALA A 115 -38.60 -50.18 29.33
N GLY A 116 -37.63 -49.28 29.57
CA GLY A 116 -36.45 -49.55 30.41
C GLY A 116 -36.73 -49.70 31.91
N GLU A 117 -37.83 -49.13 32.42
CA GLU A 117 -38.16 -49.20 33.86
C GLU A 117 -38.45 -50.64 34.31
N THR A 118 -39.10 -51.41 33.43
CA THR A 118 -39.47 -52.80 33.75
C THR A 118 -38.26 -53.75 33.73
N GLU A 119 -37.22 -53.46 32.96
CA GLU A 119 -36.09 -54.35 32.77
C GLU A 119 -35.13 -54.35 33.97
N GLU A 120 -34.89 -53.19 34.58
CA GLU A 120 -34.07 -53.04 35.78
C GLU A 120 -34.71 -53.69 37.01
N ASP A 121 -36.01 -53.45 37.20
CA ASP A 121 -36.78 -54.06 38.28
C ASP A 121 -36.90 -55.57 38.09
N ASN A 122 -37.05 -56.06 36.84
CA ASN A 122 -37.04 -57.49 36.54
C ASN A 122 -35.69 -58.13 36.89
N ILE A 123 -34.56 -57.47 36.59
CA ILE A 123 -33.21 -58.00 36.91
C ILE A 123 -32.98 -58.03 38.43
N LEU A 124 -33.45 -57.02 39.16
CA LEU A 124 -33.36 -56.98 40.63
C LEU A 124 -34.18 -58.09 41.29
N HIS A 125 -35.42 -58.32 40.82
CA HIS A 125 -36.38 -59.26 41.41
C HIS A 125 -36.31 -60.69 40.85
N ASP A 126 -35.42 -60.99 39.88
CA ASP A 126 -35.24 -62.35 39.35
C ASP A 126 -34.44 -63.24 40.31
N ASP A 127 -35.12 -64.12 41.05
CA ASP A 127 -34.52 -65.04 42.03
C ASP A 127 -33.58 -66.11 41.41
N LYS A 128 -33.50 -66.21 40.07
CA LYS A 128 -32.66 -67.22 39.39
C LYS A 128 -31.23 -66.77 39.11
N ARG A 129 -30.94 -65.46 39.10
CA ARG A 129 -29.60 -64.94 38.80
C ARG A 129 -28.74 -64.86 40.07
N THR A 130 -27.48 -65.30 39.98
CA THR A 130 -26.51 -65.11 41.06
C THR A 130 -26.21 -63.62 41.25
N LYS A 131 -25.78 -63.23 42.47
CA LYS A 131 -25.48 -61.82 42.80
C LYS A 131 -24.52 -61.20 41.78
N ASP A 132 -23.50 -61.95 41.36
CA ASP A 132 -22.48 -61.50 40.40
C ASP A 132 -23.00 -61.35 38.97
N GLN A 133 -24.03 -62.12 38.58
CA GLN A 133 -24.69 -61.97 37.27
C GLN A 133 -25.63 -60.76 37.25
N LYS A 134 -26.24 -60.42 38.39
CA LYS A 134 -27.06 -59.21 38.54
C LYS A 134 -26.20 -57.95 38.49
N THR A 135 -25.04 -57.95 39.18
CA THR A 135 -24.11 -56.82 39.18
C THR A 135 -23.56 -56.55 37.78
N ALA A 136 -23.11 -57.59 37.06
CA ALA A 136 -22.59 -57.44 35.69
C ALA A 136 -23.63 -56.88 34.71
N ALA A 137 -24.87 -57.37 34.76
CA ALA A 137 -25.95 -56.88 33.89
C ALA A 137 -26.34 -55.43 34.20
N LEU A 138 -26.39 -55.05 35.49
CA LEU A 138 -26.67 -53.66 35.89
C LEU A 138 -25.51 -52.72 35.52
N GLN A 139 -24.26 -53.18 35.59
CA GLN A 139 -23.08 -52.42 35.17
C GLN A 139 -23.08 -52.16 33.65
N GLU A 140 -23.42 -53.17 32.85
CA GLU A 140 -23.56 -53.02 31.39
C GLU A 140 -24.64 -51.99 31.02
N LEU A 141 -25.77 -51.99 31.74
CA LEU A 141 -26.82 -50.98 31.58
C LEU A 141 -26.34 -49.58 31.97
N LEU A 142 -25.48 -49.44 32.98
CA LEU A 142 -24.90 -48.15 33.35
C LEU A 142 -23.98 -47.60 32.26
N PHE A 143 -23.12 -48.42 31.64
CA PHE A 143 -22.26 -47.99 30.53
C PHE A 143 -23.10 -47.54 29.33
N LEU A 144 -24.13 -48.31 28.98
CA LEU A 144 -25.02 -47.99 27.86
C LEU A 144 -25.83 -46.71 28.12
N ALA A 145 -26.29 -46.50 29.36
CA ALA A 145 -26.97 -45.26 29.73
C ALA A 145 -26.01 -44.06 29.71
N ALA A 146 -24.74 -44.25 30.09
CA ALA A 146 -23.74 -43.20 30.07
C ALA A 146 -23.30 -42.79 28.65
N SER A 147 -23.21 -43.74 27.70
CA SER A 147 -22.87 -43.46 26.30
C SER A 147 -24.03 -42.91 25.47
N ASN A 148 -25.28 -43.19 25.86
CA ASN A 148 -26.48 -42.68 25.19
C ASN A 148 -26.98 -41.34 25.76
N GLY A 149 -26.42 -40.89 26.89
CA GLY A 149 -26.83 -39.63 27.53
C GLY A 149 -28.13 -39.71 28.35
N ASP A 150 -28.59 -40.90 28.76
CA ASP A 150 -29.83 -41.07 29.53
C ASP A 150 -29.63 -40.75 31.02
N ALA A 151 -29.64 -39.45 31.33
CA ALA A 151 -29.43 -38.94 32.68
C ALA A 151 -30.47 -39.43 33.70
N GLN A 152 -31.72 -39.67 33.29
CA GLN A 152 -32.77 -40.15 34.21
C GLN A 152 -32.51 -41.60 34.63
N ARG A 153 -32.09 -42.43 33.67
CA ARG A 153 -31.72 -43.82 33.95
C ARG A 153 -30.46 -43.92 34.82
N VAL A 154 -29.42 -43.14 34.52
CA VAL A 154 -28.20 -43.07 35.34
C VAL A 154 -28.53 -42.61 36.77
N GLN A 155 -29.35 -41.57 36.94
CA GLN A 155 -29.75 -41.12 38.28
C GLN A 155 -30.52 -42.19 39.07
N ARG A 156 -31.37 -42.98 38.41
CA ARG A 156 -32.11 -44.07 39.07
C ARG A 156 -31.23 -45.26 39.42
N LEU A 157 -30.36 -45.71 38.52
CA LEU A 157 -29.43 -46.80 38.78
C LEU A 157 -28.53 -46.47 39.97
N VAL A 158 -28.02 -45.23 40.01
CA VAL A 158 -27.02 -44.82 40.98
C VAL A 158 -27.64 -44.36 42.32
N ARG A 159 -28.89 -43.88 42.36
CA ARG A 159 -29.58 -43.47 43.62
C ARG A 159 -30.66 -44.44 44.10
N GLY A 160 -31.09 -45.39 43.28
CA GLY A 160 -32.17 -46.33 43.57
C GLY A 160 -31.71 -47.61 44.27
N SER A 161 -32.59 -48.61 44.31
CA SER A 161 -32.35 -49.92 44.96
C SER A 161 -31.18 -50.71 44.34
N ALA A 162 -30.78 -50.39 43.10
CA ALA A 162 -29.66 -50.99 42.39
C ALA A 162 -28.28 -50.48 42.83
N SER A 163 -28.21 -49.32 43.50
CA SER A 163 -26.95 -48.68 43.92
C SER A 163 -26.07 -49.57 44.79
N ALA A 164 -26.66 -50.46 45.60
CA ALA A 164 -25.93 -51.40 46.45
C ALA A 164 -25.22 -52.53 45.68
N LEU A 165 -25.50 -52.68 44.38
CA LEU A 165 -24.93 -53.70 43.49
C LEU A 165 -24.11 -53.10 42.34
N LEU A 166 -23.99 -51.77 42.26
CA LEU A 166 -23.30 -51.05 41.19
C LEU A 166 -21.95 -50.54 41.68
N GLU A 167 -20.94 -50.66 40.82
CA GLU A 167 -19.63 -50.05 41.04
C GLU A 167 -19.53 -48.83 40.13
N ILE A 168 -19.65 -47.63 40.70
CA ILE A 168 -19.74 -46.38 39.93
C ILE A 168 -18.48 -46.15 39.06
N ASP A 169 -17.33 -46.54 39.60
CA ASP A 169 -16.03 -46.47 38.93
C ASP A 169 -15.64 -47.77 38.22
N GLY A 170 -16.56 -48.73 38.14
CA GLY A 170 -16.33 -50.01 37.47
C GLY A 170 -15.99 -49.81 36.01
N VAL A 171 -14.96 -50.49 35.51
CA VAL A 171 -14.52 -50.41 34.13
C VAL A 171 -15.18 -51.49 33.27
N ASP A 172 -15.42 -51.19 31.99
CA ASP A 172 -15.92 -52.18 31.05
C ASP A 172 -14.81 -53.14 30.56
N GLY A 173 -15.14 -54.02 29.61
CA GLY A 173 -14.19 -54.98 29.05
C GLY A 173 -12.97 -54.34 28.36
N GLU A 174 -13.03 -53.05 28.02
CA GLU A 174 -11.93 -52.28 27.43
C GLU A 174 -11.20 -51.40 28.46
N GLY A 175 -11.59 -51.46 29.73
CA GLY A 175 -10.96 -50.68 30.80
C GLY A 175 -11.47 -49.24 30.91
N THR A 176 -12.64 -48.92 30.33
CA THR A 176 -13.16 -47.54 30.29
C THR A 176 -14.23 -47.31 31.36
N PRO A 177 -14.07 -46.30 32.24
CA PRO A 177 -15.09 -45.92 33.23
C PRO A 177 -16.32 -45.23 32.58
N PRO A 178 -17.52 -45.27 33.21
CA PRO A 178 -18.72 -44.64 32.68
C PRO A 178 -18.58 -43.12 32.52
N LEU A 179 -17.80 -42.47 33.39
CA LEU A 179 -17.54 -41.02 33.37
C LEU A 179 -16.75 -40.59 32.11
N VAL A 180 -15.85 -41.44 31.62
CA VAL A 180 -15.06 -41.18 30.41
C VAL A 180 -15.96 -41.23 29.18
N TYR A 181 -16.87 -42.22 29.09
CA TYR A 181 -17.86 -42.27 28.00
C TYR A 181 -18.75 -41.02 27.97
N ALA A 182 -19.30 -40.62 29.12
CA ALA A 182 -20.16 -39.45 29.20
C ALA A 182 -19.42 -38.16 28.81
N SER A 183 -18.13 -38.06 29.12
CA SER A 183 -17.29 -36.89 28.80
C SER A 183 -16.83 -36.88 27.34
N CYS A 184 -16.57 -38.05 26.74
CA CYS A 184 -16.18 -38.18 25.33
C CYS A 184 -17.32 -37.81 24.36
N PHE A 185 -18.56 -38.22 24.66
CA PHE A 185 -19.74 -37.93 23.81
C PHE A 185 -20.48 -36.63 24.16
N GLY A 186 -19.99 -35.83 25.10
CA GLY A 186 -20.59 -34.52 25.40
C GLY A 186 -21.85 -34.56 26.27
N HIS A 187 -22.08 -35.61 27.07
CA HIS A 187 -23.30 -35.78 27.88
C HIS A 187 -23.20 -35.14 29.26
N LYS A 188 -23.32 -33.80 29.31
CA LYS A 188 -23.20 -32.97 30.52
C LYS A 188 -24.06 -33.44 31.72
N ASP A 189 -25.34 -33.74 31.49
CA ASP A 189 -26.26 -34.09 32.58
C ASP A 189 -25.95 -35.46 33.22
N VAL A 190 -25.38 -36.38 32.43
CA VAL A 190 -24.88 -37.67 32.90
C VAL A 190 -23.59 -37.49 33.70
N VAL A 191 -22.65 -36.66 33.22
CA VAL A 191 -21.41 -36.33 33.95
C VAL A 191 -21.75 -35.78 35.34
N LEU A 192 -22.69 -34.83 35.43
CA LEU A 192 -23.16 -34.31 36.71
C LEU A 192 -23.83 -35.39 37.59
N ALA A 193 -24.62 -36.28 37.00
CA ALA A 193 -25.28 -37.35 37.75
C ALA A 193 -24.27 -38.34 38.37
N LEU A 194 -23.23 -38.72 37.61
CA LEU A 194 -22.16 -39.61 38.06
C LEU A 194 -21.26 -38.94 39.12
N LEU A 195 -20.86 -37.69 38.90
CA LEU A 195 -20.05 -36.93 39.87
C LEU A 195 -20.79 -36.70 41.19
N ASN A 196 -22.08 -36.35 41.14
CA ASN A 196 -22.91 -36.19 42.33
C ASN A 196 -23.16 -37.50 43.10
N ALA A 197 -22.91 -38.64 42.45
CA ALA A 197 -22.96 -39.94 43.09
C ALA A 197 -21.62 -40.42 43.65
N GLY A 198 -20.56 -39.63 43.49
CA GLY A 198 -19.23 -39.95 44.02
C GLY A 198 -18.31 -40.68 43.04
N ALA A 199 -18.55 -40.57 41.72
CA ALA A 199 -17.59 -41.06 40.72
C ALA A 199 -16.23 -40.35 40.86
N THR A 200 -15.14 -41.11 40.72
CA THR A 200 -13.78 -40.57 40.81
C THR A 200 -13.43 -39.83 39.52
N VAL A 201 -13.07 -38.54 39.64
CA VAL A 201 -12.94 -37.61 38.51
C VAL A 201 -11.75 -37.93 37.59
N ASP A 202 -10.63 -38.33 38.19
CA ASP A 202 -9.36 -38.57 37.48
C ASP A 202 -9.16 -40.04 37.09
N ASN A 203 -10.24 -40.85 37.07
CA ASN A 203 -10.12 -42.22 36.59
C ASN A 203 -9.73 -42.24 35.11
N GLN A 204 -8.71 -43.04 34.82
CA GLN A 204 -8.13 -43.15 33.50
C GLN A 204 -8.65 -44.39 32.78
N ASP A 205 -8.86 -44.26 31.46
CA ASP A 205 -9.09 -45.41 30.60
C ASP A 205 -7.81 -46.24 30.37
N ARG A 206 -7.91 -47.28 29.53
CA ARG A 206 -6.79 -48.14 29.15
C ARG A 206 -5.60 -47.38 28.53
N ASN A 207 -5.85 -46.24 27.88
CA ASN A 207 -4.82 -45.39 27.27
C ASN A 207 -4.24 -44.35 28.24
N GLN A 208 -4.63 -44.43 29.52
CA GLN A 208 -4.28 -43.49 30.57
C GLN A 208 -4.91 -42.10 30.36
N TRP A 209 -6.04 -42.00 29.67
CA TRP A 209 -6.74 -40.73 29.45
C TRP A 209 -7.83 -40.52 30.50
N THR A 210 -7.86 -39.33 31.09
CA THR A 210 -8.91 -38.92 32.04
C THR A 210 -10.12 -38.38 31.31
N ALA A 211 -11.26 -38.30 32.00
CA ALA A 211 -12.47 -37.63 31.51
C ALA A 211 -12.20 -36.18 31.07
N LEU A 212 -11.27 -35.47 31.75
CA LEU A 212 -10.88 -34.10 31.40
C LEU A 212 -10.13 -34.02 30.07
N MET A 213 -9.23 -34.97 29.78
CA MET A 213 -8.49 -35.03 28.51
C MET A 213 -9.42 -35.21 27.31
N TRP A 214 -10.43 -36.08 27.44
CA TRP A 214 -11.45 -36.29 26.42
C TRP A 214 -12.34 -35.06 26.23
N ALA A 215 -12.75 -34.40 27.33
CA ALA A 215 -13.54 -33.18 27.26
C ALA A 215 -12.77 -32.00 26.62
N MET A 216 -11.47 -31.88 26.87
CA MET A 216 -10.61 -30.84 26.29
C MET A 216 -10.33 -31.08 24.80
N THR A 217 -9.99 -32.31 24.41
CA THR A 217 -9.75 -32.67 23.00
C THR A 217 -11.00 -32.45 22.13
N ASN A 218 -12.19 -32.80 22.65
CA ASN A 218 -13.46 -32.64 21.94
C ASN A 218 -14.10 -31.24 22.13
N SER A 219 -13.39 -30.30 22.75
CA SER A 219 -13.86 -28.91 22.98
C SER A 219 -15.20 -28.79 23.74
N HIS A 220 -15.48 -29.71 24.68
CA HIS A 220 -16.67 -29.69 25.53
C HIS A 220 -16.49 -28.78 26.75
N LYS A 221 -16.63 -27.46 26.52
CA LYS A 221 -16.37 -26.37 27.50
C LYS A 221 -17.11 -26.55 28.82
N GLU A 222 -18.42 -26.83 28.80
CA GLU A 222 -19.21 -26.97 30.01
C GLU A 222 -18.82 -28.20 30.83
N ILE A 223 -18.42 -29.29 30.18
CA ILE A 223 -18.01 -30.53 30.85
C ILE A 223 -16.64 -30.35 31.47
N ALA A 224 -15.69 -29.76 30.75
CA ALA A 224 -14.38 -29.43 31.28
C ALA A 224 -14.48 -28.52 32.52
N LYS A 225 -15.38 -27.51 32.48
CA LYS A 225 -15.68 -26.68 33.66
C LYS A 225 -16.23 -27.51 34.82
N ILE A 226 -17.22 -28.38 34.58
CA ILE A 226 -17.80 -29.23 35.64
C ILE A 226 -16.74 -30.15 36.25
N LEU A 227 -15.88 -30.76 35.43
CA LEU A 227 -14.81 -31.64 35.90
C LEU A 227 -13.79 -30.87 36.75
N LEU A 228 -13.37 -29.68 36.30
CA LEU A 228 -12.44 -28.81 37.05
C LEU A 228 -13.07 -28.29 38.36
N ASP A 229 -14.36 -27.91 38.34
CA ASP A 229 -15.11 -27.49 39.53
C ASP A 229 -15.27 -28.63 40.56
N HIS A 230 -15.30 -29.89 40.09
CA HIS A 230 -15.31 -31.10 40.93
C HIS A 230 -13.90 -31.61 41.27
N GLY A 231 -12.84 -30.85 40.96
CA GLY A 231 -11.47 -31.12 41.40
C GLY A 231 -10.64 -32.03 40.48
N ALA A 232 -10.96 -32.11 39.18
CA ALA A 232 -10.12 -32.81 38.20
C ALA A 232 -8.70 -32.25 38.18
N SER A 233 -7.70 -33.13 38.23
CA SER A 233 -6.29 -32.73 38.18
C SER A 233 -5.84 -32.50 36.74
N THR A 234 -5.24 -31.32 36.49
CA THR A 234 -4.62 -30.99 35.20
C THR A 234 -3.26 -31.66 35.01
N ASP A 235 -2.67 -32.19 36.07
CA ASP A 235 -1.28 -32.69 36.08
C ASP A 235 -1.19 -34.18 35.74
N VAL A 236 -2.33 -34.86 35.59
CA VAL A 236 -2.37 -36.27 35.20
C VAL A 236 -1.83 -36.40 33.78
N LYS A 237 -0.93 -37.37 33.59
CA LYS A 237 -0.27 -37.60 32.30
C LYS A 237 -0.87 -38.82 31.60
N SER A 238 -1.09 -38.69 30.30
CA SER A 238 -1.45 -39.79 29.42
C SER A 238 -0.27 -40.73 29.19
N SER A 239 -0.51 -41.84 28.49
CA SER A 239 0.53 -42.79 28.10
C SER A 239 1.65 -42.18 27.25
N SER A 240 1.41 -41.06 26.57
CA SER A 240 2.41 -40.30 25.81
C SER A 240 3.13 -39.22 26.64
N GLY A 241 2.86 -39.13 27.95
CA GLY A 241 3.48 -38.17 28.85
C GLY A 241 2.88 -36.76 28.81
N ARG A 242 1.84 -36.55 28.00
CA ARG A 242 1.13 -35.28 27.82
C ARG A 242 0.02 -35.10 28.86
N THR A 243 -0.14 -33.90 29.36
CA THR A 243 -1.22 -33.48 30.28
C THR A 243 -2.48 -33.09 29.50
N ALA A 244 -3.61 -32.93 30.19
CA ALA A 244 -4.85 -32.48 29.55
C ALA A 244 -4.70 -31.13 28.83
N LEU A 245 -3.83 -30.25 29.35
CA LEU A 245 -3.57 -28.93 28.78
C LEU A 245 -2.75 -28.97 27.49
N ASP A 246 -1.90 -29.98 27.30
CA ASP A 246 -1.05 -30.13 26.10
C ASP A 246 -1.85 -30.50 24.84
N PHE A 247 -3.13 -30.89 25.01
CA PHE A 247 -4.06 -31.21 23.92
C PHE A 247 -4.92 -30.01 23.52
N VAL A 248 -4.85 -28.89 24.24
CA VAL A 248 -5.58 -27.65 23.90
C VAL A 248 -4.67 -26.77 23.03
N PRO A 249 -5.04 -26.47 21.77
CA PRO A 249 -4.26 -25.57 20.93
C PRO A 249 -4.19 -24.15 21.53
N PRO A 250 -3.03 -23.46 21.44
CA PRO A 250 -2.94 -22.06 21.84
C PRO A 250 -3.93 -21.22 20.99
N ASN A 251 -4.63 -20.28 21.62
CA ASN A 251 -5.70 -19.43 21.01
C ASN A 251 -6.96 -20.18 20.52
N SER A 252 -7.20 -21.42 20.97
CA SER A 252 -8.51 -22.08 20.80
C SER A 252 -9.57 -21.44 21.71
N GLU A 253 -10.84 -21.48 21.31
CA GLU A 253 -11.97 -21.06 22.14
C GLU A 253 -12.00 -21.78 23.52
N MET A 254 -11.42 -22.99 23.59
CA MET A 254 -11.26 -23.73 24.86
C MET A 254 -10.15 -23.13 25.74
N SER A 255 -9.07 -22.62 25.15
CA SER A 255 -7.98 -21.93 25.84
C SER A 255 -8.44 -20.59 26.42
N GLU A 256 -9.17 -19.80 25.62
CA GLU A 256 -9.78 -18.55 26.08
C GLU A 256 -10.79 -18.81 27.21
N PHE A 257 -11.61 -19.86 27.08
CA PHE A 257 -12.59 -20.22 28.10
C PHE A 257 -11.94 -20.58 29.45
N LEU A 258 -10.82 -21.30 29.44
CA LEU A 258 -10.08 -21.64 30.67
C LEU A 258 -9.45 -20.40 31.32
N GLN A 259 -8.91 -19.48 30.51
CA GLN A 259 -8.35 -18.21 30.99
C GLN A 259 -9.42 -17.31 31.63
N HIS A 260 -10.59 -17.19 30.99
CA HIS A 260 -11.72 -16.40 31.52
C HIS A 260 -12.38 -17.04 32.75
N SER A 261 -12.29 -18.37 32.88
CA SER A 261 -12.89 -19.11 34.01
C SER A 261 -12.05 -19.08 35.29
N GLY A 262 -10.87 -18.42 35.27
CA GLY A 262 -10.07 -18.16 36.47
C GLY A 262 -9.28 -19.37 36.99
N TYR A 263 -9.08 -20.41 36.17
CA TYR A 263 -8.17 -21.50 36.49
C TYR A 263 -6.73 -21.04 36.23
N SER A 264 -6.09 -20.48 37.26
CA SER A 264 -4.73 -19.92 37.21
C SER A 264 -3.70 -20.94 36.73
N ILE A 265 -3.15 -20.75 35.53
CA ILE A 265 -2.06 -21.54 34.98
C ILE A 265 -0.76 -21.18 35.72
N GLY A 266 -0.34 -22.06 36.62
CA GLY A 266 0.91 -21.95 37.36
C GLY A 266 2.10 -22.37 36.50
N SER A 267 3.00 -21.43 36.23
CA SER A 267 4.35 -21.67 35.70
C SER A 267 5.14 -22.62 36.60
N VAL A 268 5.45 -23.83 36.11
CA VAL A 268 6.46 -24.72 36.71
C VAL A 268 7.23 -25.45 35.62
N GLY A 269 8.41 -24.92 35.28
CA GLY A 269 9.36 -25.58 34.38
C GLY A 269 10.30 -24.64 33.62
N VAL A 270 10.84 -23.60 34.27
CA VAL A 270 11.89 -22.76 33.69
C VAL A 270 13.26 -23.36 34.02
N THR A 271 13.99 -23.78 32.99
CA THR A 271 15.44 -23.65 32.96
C THR A 271 15.85 -23.02 31.63
N ASP A 272 16.48 -21.85 31.77
CA ASP A 272 17.29 -21.07 30.84
C ASP A 272 16.63 -20.40 29.62
N ASP A 273 16.41 -19.10 29.77
CA ASP A 273 16.62 -18.03 28.78
C ASP A 273 16.13 -18.30 27.35
N PHE A 274 14.81 -18.48 27.25
CA PHE A 274 14.03 -18.56 26.01
C PHE A 274 12.87 -17.54 25.99
N TYR A 275 13.01 -16.42 26.71
CA TYR A 275 12.04 -15.31 26.69
C TYR A 275 12.30 -14.38 25.49
N SER A 276 12.02 -14.85 24.27
CA SER A 276 11.77 -14.01 23.06
C SER A 276 11.32 -14.82 21.84
N SER A 277 10.44 -15.81 22.02
CA SER A 277 9.99 -16.63 20.89
C SER A 277 8.60 -17.21 21.14
N GLY A 278 7.59 -16.35 21.04
CA GLY A 278 6.19 -16.77 21.22
C GLY A 278 5.10 -15.77 20.83
N PHE A 279 5.42 -14.71 20.08
CA PHE A 279 4.42 -13.84 19.46
C PHE A 279 4.67 -13.80 17.94
N SER A 280 4.18 -14.80 17.22
CA SER A 280 4.23 -14.79 15.74
C SER A 280 3.11 -13.95 15.12
N GLN A 281 2.05 -13.62 15.88
CA GLN A 281 1.00 -12.69 15.44
C GLN A 281 1.42 -11.24 15.73
N ASP A 282 1.85 -10.94 16.96
CA ASP A 282 2.31 -9.57 17.28
C ASP A 282 3.58 -9.23 16.53
N ARG A 283 4.48 -10.16 16.19
CA ARG A 283 5.63 -9.83 15.34
C ARG A 283 5.23 -9.50 13.91
N PHE A 284 4.21 -10.15 13.35
CA PHE A 284 3.71 -9.80 12.01
C PHE A 284 2.95 -8.47 12.05
N GLU A 285 2.13 -8.23 13.07
CA GLU A 285 1.42 -6.95 13.24
C GLU A 285 2.35 -5.81 13.64
N GLU A 286 3.41 -6.07 14.41
CA GLU A 286 4.47 -5.13 14.79
C GLU A 286 5.43 -4.92 13.61
N GLU A 287 5.75 -5.92 12.79
CA GLU A 287 6.54 -5.77 11.57
C GLU A 287 5.74 -5.07 10.46
N LEU A 288 4.42 -5.29 10.40
CA LEU A 288 3.52 -4.61 9.47
C LEU A 288 3.25 -3.17 9.97
N ALA A 289 3.09 -2.95 11.27
CA ALA A 289 2.98 -1.63 11.87
C ALA A 289 4.31 -0.87 11.82
N GLU A 290 5.47 -1.52 12.00
CA GLU A 290 6.79 -0.94 11.80
C GLU A 290 7.01 -0.67 10.32
N SER A 291 6.67 -1.58 9.42
CA SER A 291 6.73 -1.39 7.96
C SER A 291 5.83 -0.25 7.51
N GLU A 292 4.61 -0.15 8.05
CA GLU A 292 3.63 0.89 7.73
C GLU A 292 3.98 2.23 8.39
N MET A 293 4.50 2.23 9.62
CA MET A 293 5.02 3.42 10.31
C MET A 293 6.28 3.94 9.61
N ARG A 294 7.17 3.04 9.17
CA ARG A 294 8.32 3.35 8.32
C ARG A 294 7.80 3.88 6.97
N ARG A 295 6.81 3.25 6.31
CA ARG A 295 6.16 3.72 5.06
C ARG A 295 5.54 5.10 5.20
N ARG A 296 4.92 5.41 6.34
CA ARG A 296 4.36 6.75 6.66
C ARG A 296 5.46 7.79 6.92
N MET A 297 6.50 7.44 7.69
CA MET A 297 7.70 8.30 7.86
C MET A 297 8.47 8.49 6.53
N MET A 298 8.43 7.50 5.64
CA MET A 298 9.02 7.52 4.30
C MET A 298 8.24 8.45 3.35
N MET A 299 6.90 8.47 3.41
CA MET A 299 6.09 9.44 2.62
C MET A 299 6.38 10.89 3.01
N GLU A 300 6.58 11.19 4.31
CA GLU A 300 6.99 12.53 4.74
C GLU A 300 8.40 12.90 4.28
N SER A 301 9.28 11.90 4.10
CA SER A 301 10.68 12.09 3.69
C SER A 301 10.86 12.18 2.17
N ALA A 302 10.00 11.51 1.39
CA ALA A 302 10.05 11.50 -0.07
C ALA A 302 9.67 12.86 -0.70
N ILE A 303 8.85 13.66 -0.02
CA ILE A 303 8.52 15.04 -0.42
C ILE A 303 9.78 15.93 -0.52
N ASN A 304 10.79 15.67 0.32
CA ASN A 304 11.99 16.50 0.38
C ASN A 304 13.06 16.13 -0.66
N LEU A 305 12.91 15.02 -1.37
CA LEU A 305 13.94 14.51 -2.27
C LEU A 305 13.72 14.89 -3.75
N GLU A 306 12.69 15.68 -4.06
CA GLU A 306 12.23 15.97 -5.44
C GLU A 306 12.08 14.68 -6.28
N VAL A 307 11.88 13.53 -5.63
CA VAL A 307 11.66 12.26 -6.32
C VAL A 307 10.23 12.27 -6.79
N ASP A 308 10.05 12.00 -8.07
CA ASP A 308 8.73 11.95 -8.70
C ASP A 308 7.91 10.80 -8.08
N LEU A 309 7.10 11.15 -7.06
CA LEU A 309 6.22 10.24 -6.31
C LEU A 309 5.24 9.50 -7.22
N GLY A 310 4.98 10.01 -8.43
CA GLY A 310 4.12 9.37 -9.43
C GLY A 310 4.72 8.10 -10.04
N ASN A 311 6.04 7.98 -10.11
CA ASN A 311 6.73 6.78 -10.62
C ASN A 311 7.12 5.80 -9.51
N LEU A 312 6.84 6.15 -8.26
CA LEU A 312 7.22 5.40 -7.08
C LEU A 312 6.14 4.38 -6.69
N GLY A 313 5.38 3.75 -7.60
CA GLY A 313 4.42 2.64 -7.34
C GLY A 313 4.10 2.35 -5.85
N LEU A 314 3.38 3.27 -5.19
CA LEU A 314 3.05 3.19 -3.76
C LEU A 314 1.81 2.32 -3.51
N ASP A 315 1.15 1.90 -4.58
CA ASP A 315 -0.16 1.25 -4.59
C ASP A 315 -0.11 -0.26 -4.92
N GLU A 316 1.08 -0.86 -5.11
CA GLU A 316 1.22 -2.31 -5.33
C GLU A 316 1.05 -3.10 -4.03
N GLN A 317 0.18 -4.12 -4.05
CA GLN A 317 -0.01 -5.07 -2.97
C GLN A 317 1.18 -6.04 -2.89
N PRO A 318 1.60 -6.47 -1.68
CA PRO A 318 2.60 -7.53 -1.55
C PRO A 318 2.07 -8.84 -2.17
N GLU A 319 2.90 -9.52 -2.97
CA GLU A 319 2.59 -10.82 -3.60
C GLU A 319 2.18 -11.84 -2.51
N SER A 320 1.11 -12.61 -2.76
CA SER A 320 0.61 -13.63 -1.84
C SER A 320 1.61 -14.76 -1.63
N PRO A 321 1.81 -15.26 -0.39
CA PRO A 321 2.68 -16.41 -0.12
C PRO A 321 2.29 -17.68 -0.90
N GLU A 322 1.03 -17.78 -1.32
CA GLU A 322 0.45 -18.92 -2.04
C GLU A 322 0.97 -19.06 -3.48
N ASP A 323 1.53 -18.01 -4.09
CA ASP A 323 2.07 -18.06 -5.47
C ASP A 323 3.44 -18.79 -5.58
N PHE A 324 4.04 -19.14 -4.44
CA PHE A 324 5.43 -19.67 -4.35
C PHE A 324 5.53 -21.16 -4.05
N GLU A 325 4.43 -21.91 -4.01
CA GLU A 325 4.44 -23.34 -3.63
C GLU A 325 4.91 -24.28 -4.77
N ASP A 326 4.89 -23.85 -6.03
CA ASP A 326 5.12 -24.72 -7.21
C ASP A 326 6.50 -24.60 -7.89
N SER A 327 7.43 -23.77 -7.40
CA SER A 327 8.72 -23.54 -8.07
C SER A 327 9.79 -24.61 -7.75
N GLN A 328 10.36 -25.23 -8.80
CA GLN A 328 11.47 -26.20 -8.70
C GLN A 328 12.75 -25.58 -8.10
N ASP A 329 13.51 -26.37 -7.33
CA ASP A 329 14.77 -25.95 -6.71
C ASP A 329 15.85 -25.59 -7.76
N PHE A 330 16.48 -24.42 -7.59
CA PHE A 330 17.55 -23.95 -8.47
C PHE A 330 18.86 -24.71 -8.25
N VAL A 331 19.46 -25.28 -9.31
CA VAL A 331 20.65 -26.12 -9.22
C VAL A 331 21.89 -25.31 -9.61
N TRP A 332 22.76 -25.05 -8.62
CA TRP A 332 23.98 -24.26 -8.80
C TRP A 332 25.16 -25.06 -9.36
N ASP A 333 25.22 -26.37 -9.10
CA ASP A 333 26.35 -27.22 -9.50
C ASP A 333 26.32 -27.63 -10.97
N ARG A 334 25.16 -27.52 -11.62
CA ARG A 334 24.94 -27.94 -13.01
C ARG A 334 23.91 -27.04 -13.68
N CYS A 335 24.10 -26.77 -14.97
CA CYS A 335 23.14 -26.00 -15.75
C CYS A 335 22.01 -26.93 -16.27
N LEU A 336 20.79 -26.73 -15.78
CA LEU A 336 19.59 -27.38 -16.30
C LEU A 336 18.97 -26.54 -17.42
N ASN A 337 18.22 -27.18 -18.34
CA ASN A 337 17.65 -26.54 -19.53
C ASN A 337 16.67 -25.39 -19.22
N ASP A 338 16.03 -25.44 -18.06
CA ASP A 338 15.10 -24.44 -17.52
C ASP A 338 15.79 -23.30 -16.75
N GLN A 339 17.11 -23.40 -16.52
CA GLN A 339 17.90 -22.45 -15.72
C GLN A 339 18.94 -21.69 -16.55
N MET A 340 18.62 -21.42 -17.82
CA MET A 340 19.46 -20.68 -18.75
C MET A 340 18.63 -19.75 -19.64
N PHE A 341 19.23 -18.64 -20.06
CA PHE A 341 18.62 -17.73 -21.03
C PHE A 341 19.32 -17.90 -22.38
N VAL A 342 18.62 -18.53 -23.33
CA VAL A 342 19.16 -18.85 -24.66
C VAL A 342 18.99 -17.63 -25.58
N PHE A 343 20.08 -17.18 -26.20
CA PHE A 343 20.08 -16.06 -27.13
C PHE A 343 21.00 -16.31 -28.33
N MET A 344 20.83 -15.51 -29.37
CA MET A 344 21.69 -15.51 -30.56
C MET A 344 22.68 -14.35 -30.48
N GLU A 345 23.90 -14.53 -31.01
CA GLU A 345 24.98 -13.52 -31.02
C GLU A 345 24.52 -12.17 -31.61
N ASN A 346 23.71 -12.20 -32.68
CA ASN A 346 23.17 -10.98 -33.31
C ASN A 346 22.15 -10.22 -32.45
N ASP A 347 21.60 -10.83 -31.39
CA ASP A 347 20.58 -10.24 -30.53
C ASP A 347 21.15 -9.62 -29.26
N ILE A 348 22.45 -9.76 -28.99
CA ILE A 348 23.12 -9.29 -27.76
C ILE A 348 22.83 -7.80 -27.51
N GLU A 349 23.13 -6.94 -28.50
CA GLU A 349 22.94 -5.49 -28.34
C GLU A 349 21.49 -5.12 -28.02
N ARG A 350 20.53 -5.76 -28.71
CA ARG A 350 19.10 -5.48 -28.58
C ARG A 350 18.57 -5.92 -27.22
N ILE A 351 18.92 -7.13 -26.78
CA ILE A 351 18.49 -7.68 -25.49
C ILE A 351 19.03 -6.80 -24.37
N LEU A 352 20.33 -6.53 -24.39
CA LEU A 352 20.96 -5.71 -23.36
C LEU A 352 20.46 -4.25 -23.39
N ASP A 353 20.09 -3.70 -24.56
CA ASP A 353 19.45 -2.38 -24.61
C ASP A 353 18.07 -2.34 -23.95
N VAL A 354 17.28 -3.40 -24.05
CA VAL A 354 15.98 -3.49 -23.38
C VAL A 354 16.18 -3.65 -21.87
N VAL A 355 17.13 -4.51 -21.46
CA VAL A 355 17.34 -4.92 -20.07
C VAL A 355 18.13 -3.88 -19.26
N ILE A 356 19.06 -3.17 -19.88
CA ILE A 356 20.00 -2.26 -19.22
C ILE A 356 19.68 -0.81 -19.58
N THR A 357 19.69 -0.47 -20.88
CA THR A 357 19.59 0.94 -21.33
C THR A 357 18.19 1.53 -21.18
N LYS A 358 17.15 0.75 -21.49
CA LYS A 358 15.73 1.20 -21.52
C LYS A 358 14.95 0.81 -20.27
N MET A 359 15.56 0.04 -19.37
CA MET A 359 14.92 -0.39 -18.14
C MET A 359 14.82 0.79 -17.16
N THR A 360 13.60 1.08 -16.71
CA THR A 360 13.37 2.04 -15.63
C THR A 360 13.41 1.31 -14.29
N PRO A 361 13.91 1.93 -13.21
CA PRO A 361 13.88 1.34 -11.89
C PRO A 361 12.45 0.91 -11.50
N GLN A 362 12.25 -0.38 -11.21
CA GLN A 362 10.96 -0.96 -10.83
C GLN A 362 10.92 -1.29 -9.34
N ARG A 363 9.72 -1.33 -8.74
CA ARG A 363 9.51 -1.65 -7.33
C ARG A 363 9.11 -3.09 -7.06
N THR A 364 8.48 -3.76 -8.02
CA THR A 364 7.99 -5.12 -7.84
C THR A 364 9.17 -6.04 -7.47
N PRO A 365 9.10 -6.80 -6.35
CA PRO A 365 10.19 -7.68 -5.92
C PRO A 365 10.67 -8.65 -7.01
N SER A 366 9.74 -9.14 -7.83
CA SER A 366 10.01 -10.01 -8.98
C SER A 366 10.69 -9.30 -10.17
N GLN A 367 10.50 -7.98 -10.34
CA GLN A 367 11.08 -7.21 -11.44
C GLN A 367 12.41 -6.53 -11.09
N LYS A 368 12.64 -6.20 -9.82
CA LYS A 368 13.89 -5.59 -9.32
C LYS A 368 15.18 -6.31 -9.78
N PRO A 369 15.29 -7.66 -9.64
CA PRO A 369 16.51 -8.39 -9.99
C PRO A 369 16.59 -8.77 -11.48
N VAL A 370 15.60 -8.39 -12.31
CA VAL A 370 15.53 -8.85 -13.72
C VAL A 370 16.80 -8.56 -14.52
N PRO A 371 17.43 -7.37 -14.42
CA PRO A 371 18.70 -7.14 -15.11
C PRO A 371 19.82 -8.08 -14.67
N ALA A 372 20.02 -8.27 -13.37
CA ALA A 372 21.00 -9.22 -12.84
C ALA A 372 20.69 -10.66 -13.27
N ASN A 373 19.42 -11.06 -13.22
CA ASN A 373 18.96 -12.40 -13.58
C ASN A 373 19.21 -12.72 -15.05
N ILE A 374 18.88 -11.81 -15.98
CA ILE A 374 19.06 -12.04 -17.42
C ILE A 374 20.55 -12.08 -17.77
N VAL A 375 21.36 -11.16 -17.24
CA VAL A 375 22.80 -11.15 -17.50
C VAL A 375 23.45 -12.44 -16.99
N PHE A 376 23.07 -12.90 -15.80
CA PHE A 376 23.57 -14.14 -15.22
C PHE A 376 23.10 -15.40 -15.98
N LEU A 377 21.79 -15.53 -16.27
CA LEU A 377 21.25 -16.68 -17.00
C LEU A 377 21.80 -16.75 -18.44
N GLY A 378 22.05 -15.61 -19.06
CA GLY A 378 22.75 -15.54 -20.35
C GLY A 378 24.22 -15.98 -20.24
N ALA A 379 24.91 -15.58 -19.17
CA ALA A 379 26.27 -16.05 -18.90
C ALA A 379 26.33 -17.57 -18.66
N ARG A 380 25.36 -18.15 -17.95
CA ARG A 380 25.25 -19.62 -17.80
C ARG A 380 25.08 -20.31 -19.15
N TYR A 381 24.21 -19.80 -20.03
CA TYR A 381 24.05 -20.34 -21.38
C TYR A 381 25.36 -20.30 -22.17
N ALA A 382 26.02 -19.14 -22.20
CA ALA A 382 27.25 -18.94 -22.96
C ALA A 382 28.39 -19.86 -22.46
N HIS A 383 28.54 -20.01 -21.14
CA HIS A 383 29.59 -20.85 -20.54
C HIS A 383 29.35 -22.36 -20.75
N TYR A 384 28.15 -22.85 -20.45
CA TYR A 384 27.88 -24.30 -20.44
C TYR A 384 27.49 -24.88 -21.81
N HIS A 385 26.91 -24.08 -22.71
CA HIS A 385 26.32 -24.57 -23.97
C HIS A 385 26.89 -23.93 -25.24
N ALA A 386 27.67 -22.86 -25.14
CA ALA A 386 28.27 -22.19 -26.29
C ALA A 386 29.81 -22.19 -26.24
N ASN A 387 30.46 -21.03 -26.31
CA ASN A 387 31.90 -20.86 -26.30
C ASN A 387 32.33 -19.72 -25.36
N LYS A 388 33.62 -19.74 -24.98
CA LYS A 388 34.20 -18.73 -24.09
C LYS A 388 34.22 -17.32 -24.71
N GLU A 389 34.29 -17.23 -26.04
CA GLU A 389 34.27 -15.95 -26.76
C GLU A 389 32.91 -15.24 -26.60
N LEU A 390 31.79 -15.95 -26.78
CA LEU A 390 30.43 -15.41 -26.58
C LEU A 390 30.20 -15.00 -25.12
N LEU A 391 30.76 -15.73 -24.15
CA LEU A 391 30.68 -15.37 -22.74
C LEU A 391 31.38 -14.02 -22.48
N THR A 392 32.59 -13.85 -23.01
CA THR A 392 33.33 -12.58 -22.88
C THR A 392 32.57 -11.44 -23.55
N GLU A 393 32.10 -11.62 -24.79
CA GLU A 393 31.36 -10.59 -25.51
C GLU A 393 30.05 -10.20 -24.80
N TRP A 394 29.29 -11.19 -24.31
CA TRP A 394 28.06 -10.95 -23.55
C TRP A 394 28.30 -10.12 -22.28
N LEU A 395 29.33 -10.49 -21.51
CA LEU A 395 29.66 -9.82 -20.26
C LEU A 395 30.25 -8.42 -20.50
N GLU A 396 31.19 -8.26 -21.43
CA GLU A 396 31.76 -6.96 -21.78
C GLU A 396 30.68 -6.00 -22.31
N ALA A 397 29.80 -6.46 -23.20
CA ALA A 397 28.69 -5.64 -23.71
C ALA A 397 27.69 -5.25 -22.60
N ALA A 398 27.41 -6.15 -21.66
CA ALA A 398 26.56 -5.85 -20.51
C ALA A 398 27.23 -4.80 -19.61
N GLN A 399 28.51 -4.97 -19.31
CA GLN A 399 29.30 -4.02 -18.52
C GLN A 399 29.27 -2.63 -19.14
N ASP A 400 29.65 -2.49 -20.41
CA ASP A 400 29.73 -1.19 -21.10
C ASP A 400 28.40 -0.44 -21.05
N LYS A 401 27.28 -1.16 -21.21
CA LYS A 401 25.94 -0.56 -21.11
C LYS A 401 25.60 -0.15 -19.68
N ILE A 402 25.95 -0.95 -18.66
CA ILE A 402 25.72 -0.57 -17.26
C ILE A 402 26.51 0.69 -16.92
N TYR A 403 27.80 0.74 -17.29
CA TYR A 403 28.64 1.93 -17.11
C TYR A 403 28.05 3.16 -17.81
N ALA A 404 27.57 3.00 -19.05
CA ALA A 404 26.95 4.11 -19.79
C ALA A 404 25.68 4.65 -19.12
N VAL A 405 24.86 3.77 -18.51
CA VAL A 405 23.66 4.20 -17.76
C VAL A 405 24.06 4.92 -16.46
N VAL A 406 25.01 4.38 -15.71
CA VAL A 406 25.50 4.99 -14.46
C VAL A 406 26.12 6.36 -14.71
N ASP A 407 26.93 6.52 -15.76
CA ASP A 407 27.56 7.80 -16.12
C ASP A 407 26.51 8.86 -16.55
N ARG A 408 25.51 8.43 -17.33
CA ARG A 408 24.41 9.31 -17.76
C ARG A 408 23.56 9.82 -16.60
N TYR A 409 23.37 9.00 -15.57
CA TYR A 409 22.51 9.30 -14.43
C TYR A 409 23.26 9.44 -13.10
N GLN A 410 24.48 10.00 -13.14
CA GLN A 410 25.36 10.17 -11.97
C GLN A 410 24.76 11.00 -10.80
N TRP A 411 23.67 11.72 -11.02
CA TRP A 411 22.99 12.58 -10.03
C TRP A 411 21.60 12.07 -9.62
N ASP A 412 21.21 10.88 -10.09
CA ASP A 412 19.93 10.27 -9.76
C ASP A 412 20.12 9.12 -8.76
N MET A 413 19.85 9.40 -7.49
CA MET A 413 19.94 8.43 -6.40
C MET A 413 19.14 7.14 -6.66
N THR A 414 18.01 7.23 -7.37
CA THR A 414 17.13 6.07 -7.59
C THR A 414 17.74 5.10 -8.59
N ILE A 415 18.31 5.61 -9.69
CA ILE A 415 19.00 4.81 -10.70
C ILE A 415 20.31 4.23 -10.12
N LEU A 416 21.04 5.02 -9.34
CA LEU A 416 22.26 4.55 -8.66
C LEU A 416 21.95 3.44 -7.64
N ALA A 417 20.89 3.58 -6.84
CA ALA A 417 20.46 2.55 -5.89
C ALA A 417 19.97 1.27 -6.58
N PHE A 418 19.26 1.41 -7.71
CA PHE A 418 18.83 0.29 -8.54
C PHE A 418 20.02 -0.49 -9.11
N TRP A 419 21.02 0.20 -9.63
CA TRP A 419 22.20 -0.43 -10.23
C TRP A 419 23.19 -0.97 -9.21
N ILE A 420 23.39 -0.33 -8.05
CA ILE A 420 24.26 -0.90 -7.01
C ILE A 420 23.66 -2.19 -6.45
N SER A 421 22.33 -2.28 -6.31
CA SER A 421 21.64 -3.50 -5.92
C SER A 421 21.84 -4.61 -6.96
N ASN A 422 21.47 -4.35 -8.22
CA ASN A 422 21.62 -5.33 -9.31
C ASN A 422 23.09 -5.75 -9.54
N ALA A 423 24.05 -4.84 -9.43
CA ALA A 423 25.48 -5.14 -9.55
C ALA A 423 25.98 -6.04 -8.41
N THR A 424 25.56 -5.78 -7.16
CA THR A 424 25.92 -6.65 -6.03
C THR A 424 25.27 -8.02 -6.12
N LEU A 425 24.04 -8.11 -6.60
CA LEU A 425 23.33 -9.38 -6.81
C LEU A 425 23.95 -10.20 -7.95
N LEU A 426 24.31 -9.56 -9.06
CA LEU A 426 25.02 -10.20 -10.16
C LEU A 426 26.39 -10.73 -9.71
N LEU A 427 27.14 -9.96 -8.92
CA LEU A 427 28.41 -10.40 -8.33
C LEU A 427 28.22 -11.61 -7.41
N TYR A 428 27.12 -11.67 -6.65
CA TYR A 428 26.77 -12.83 -5.84
C TYR A 428 26.49 -14.07 -6.70
N TYR A 429 25.68 -13.95 -7.75
CA TYR A 429 25.37 -15.09 -8.63
C TYR A 429 26.62 -15.67 -9.30
N LEU A 430 27.50 -14.81 -9.79
CA LEU A 430 28.76 -15.23 -10.42
C LEU A 430 29.71 -15.96 -9.45
N LYS A 431 29.68 -15.60 -8.16
CA LYS A 431 30.47 -16.26 -7.10
C LYS A 431 29.83 -17.52 -6.54
N LYS A 432 28.51 -17.70 -6.69
CA LYS A 432 27.77 -18.86 -6.19
C LYS A 432 27.82 -20.03 -7.17
N ASP A 433 27.79 -19.76 -8.48
CA ASP A 433 27.91 -20.78 -9.51
C ASP A 433 29.37 -21.26 -9.65
N THR A 434 29.59 -22.56 -9.43
CA THR A 434 30.94 -23.15 -9.37
C THR A 434 31.68 -23.14 -10.70
N GLY A 435 30.97 -23.18 -11.83
CA GLY A 435 31.60 -23.13 -13.16
C GLY A 435 31.95 -21.70 -13.57
N LEU A 436 31.08 -20.74 -13.28
CA LEU A 436 31.31 -19.34 -13.64
C LEU A 436 32.32 -18.63 -12.74
N THR A 437 32.50 -19.06 -11.49
CA THR A 437 33.37 -18.38 -10.52
C THR A 437 34.82 -18.26 -11.02
N GLU A 438 35.37 -19.32 -11.62
CA GLU A 438 36.76 -19.34 -12.11
C GLU A 438 36.94 -18.59 -13.43
N GLU A 439 35.95 -18.69 -14.32
CA GLU A 439 36.02 -18.11 -15.67
C GLU A 439 35.73 -16.61 -15.72
N THR A 440 34.96 -16.08 -14.76
CA THR A 440 34.52 -14.67 -14.74
C THR A 440 35.31 -13.77 -13.78
N THR A 441 36.49 -14.20 -13.33
CA THR A 441 37.30 -13.47 -12.34
C THR A 441 37.60 -12.01 -12.72
N GLN A 442 37.91 -11.74 -13.98
CA GLN A 442 38.14 -10.38 -14.48
C GLN A 442 36.88 -9.52 -14.40
N PHE A 443 35.74 -10.06 -14.84
CA PHE A 443 34.45 -9.37 -14.78
C PHE A 443 33.99 -9.13 -13.33
N GLN A 444 34.25 -10.07 -12.41
CA GLN A 444 33.96 -9.89 -10.98
C GLN A 444 34.77 -8.72 -10.39
N ALA A 445 36.03 -8.55 -10.78
CA ALA A 445 36.85 -7.42 -10.36
C ALA A 445 36.32 -6.09 -10.93
N GLN A 446 35.92 -6.07 -12.19
CA GLN A 446 35.31 -4.90 -12.83
C GLN A 446 33.97 -4.54 -12.18
N MET A 447 33.13 -5.52 -11.85
CA MET A 447 31.87 -5.30 -11.15
C MET A 447 32.11 -4.72 -9.74
N ALA A 448 33.17 -5.18 -9.05
CA ALA A 448 33.58 -4.63 -7.76
C ALA A 448 34.00 -3.15 -7.87
N GLU A 449 34.75 -2.79 -8.92
CA GLU A 449 35.11 -1.39 -9.21
C GLU A 449 33.87 -0.55 -9.51
N LEU A 450 32.94 -1.03 -10.35
CA LEU A 450 31.68 -0.37 -10.64
C LEU A 450 30.85 -0.11 -9.36
N ILE A 451 30.73 -1.11 -8.48
CA ILE A 451 30.01 -0.95 -7.21
C ILE A 451 30.67 0.15 -6.35
N HIS A 452 32.01 0.20 -6.33
CA HIS A 452 32.73 1.26 -5.62
C HIS A 452 32.50 2.65 -6.23
N GLU A 453 32.47 2.76 -7.56
CA GLU A 453 32.15 4.02 -8.25
C GLU A 453 30.72 4.49 -7.96
N ILE A 454 29.73 3.60 -8.05
CA ILE A 454 28.32 3.93 -7.74
C ILE A 454 28.20 4.35 -6.27
N PHE A 455 28.89 3.68 -5.35
CA PHE A 455 28.96 4.06 -3.93
C PHE A 455 29.43 5.52 -3.76
N ILE A 456 30.50 5.91 -4.46
CA ILE A 456 31.00 7.30 -4.42
C ILE A 456 29.97 8.28 -5.00
N LEU A 457 29.29 7.93 -6.10
CA LEU A 457 28.27 8.79 -6.72
C LEU A 457 27.07 9.03 -5.81
N ILE A 458 26.59 7.98 -5.12
CA ILE A 458 25.52 8.06 -4.11
C ILE A 458 25.91 9.04 -3.01
N ILE A 459 27.12 8.90 -2.46
CA ILE A 459 27.63 9.80 -1.42
C ILE A 459 27.67 11.24 -1.92
N ARG A 460 28.24 11.49 -3.11
CA ARG A 460 28.36 12.83 -3.69
C ARG A 460 26.99 13.49 -3.91
N ASP A 461 25.98 12.75 -4.36
CA ASP A 461 24.63 13.30 -4.53
C ASP A 461 24.01 13.67 -3.17
N ALA A 462 24.14 12.79 -2.16
CA ALA A 462 23.64 13.06 -0.81
C ALA A 462 24.34 14.26 -0.16
N GLU A 463 25.67 14.34 -0.24
CA GLU A 463 26.48 15.48 0.23
C GLU A 463 26.02 16.79 -0.41
N ARG A 464 25.89 16.81 -1.75
CA ARG A 464 25.42 17.97 -2.51
C ARG A 464 24.04 18.47 -2.06
N ARG A 465 23.12 17.55 -1.75
CA ARG A 465 21.77 17.90 -1.28
C ARG A 465 21.79 18.47 0.15
N MET A 466 22.55 17.85 1.05
CA MET A 466 22.69 18.31 2.43
C MET A 466 23.41 19.66 2.53
N ASP A 467 24.43 19.89 1.70
CA ASP A 467 25.23 21.11 1.71
C ASP A 467 24.38 22.38 1.48
N LYS A 468 23.36 22.29 0.62
CA LYS A 468 22.42 23.39 0.32
C LYS A 468 21.66 23.90 1.54
N VAL A 469 21.40 23.03 2.53
CA VAL A 469 20.56 23.35 3.70
C VAL A 469 21.36 23.39 5.01
N LEU A 470 22.63 22.96 4.99
CA LEU A 470 23.44 22.74 6.19
C LEU A 470 23.61 24.00 7.06
N ASP A 471 23.92 25.15 6.46
CA ASP A 471 24.12 26.40 7.21
C ASP A 471 22.83 26.85 7.91
N ALA A 472 21.73 26.90 7.16
CA ALA A 472 20.42 27.34 7.66
C ALA A 472 19.86 26.37 8.71
N ALA A 473 20.08 25.06 8.54
CA ALA A 473 19.53 24.01 9.41
C ALA A 473 20.34 23.79 10.69
N VAL A 474 21.67 23.75 10.60
CA VAL A 474 22.54 23.34 11.73
C VAL A 474 23.21 24.54 12.41
N LEU A 475 23.69 25.53 11.65
CA LEU A 475 24.49 26.64 12.20
C LEU A 475 23.64 27.85 12.61
N ASP A 476 22.67 28.22 11.77
CA ASP A 476 21.86 29.43 11.95
C ASP A 476 20.50 29.19 12.63
N HIS A 477 20.02 27.95 12.68
CA HIS A 477 18.74 27.63 13.32
C HIS A 477 18.79 27.89 14.83
N GLU A 478 17.89 28.74 15.34
CA GLU A 478 17.79 29.11 16.75
C GLU A 478 16.61 28.38 17.41
N THR A 479 16.91 27.58 18.43
CA THR A 479 15.94 26.73 19.14
C THR A 479 15.51 27.33 20.48
N ILE A 480 16.31 28.25 21.04
CA ILE A 480 16.07 28.85 22.35
C ILE A 480 15.57 30.30 22.18
N PRO A 481 14.31 30.61 22.53
CA PRO A 481 13.79 31.97 22.45
C PRO A 481 14.55 32.93 23.37
N GLY A 482 14.95 34.10 22.86
CA GLY A 482 15.62 35.17 23.63
C GLY A 482 17.14 35.28 23.46
N PHE A 483 17.74 34.46 22.59
CA PHE A 483 19.17 34.52 22.27
C PHE A 483 19.54 35.65 21.27
N GLU A 484 18.55 36.35 20.70
CA GLU A 484 18.77 37.50 19.81
C GLU A 484 19.39 38.73 20.52
N ASP A 485 19.26 38.81 21.85
CA ASP A 485 19.64 39.96 22.69
C ASP A 485 21.07 39.89 23.27
N ILE A 486 21.90 38.95 22.83
CA ILE A 486 23.25 38.76 23.40
C ILE A 486 24.18 39.90 22.97
N THR A 487 24.74 40.60 23.96
CA THR A 487 25.75 41.64 23.76
C THR A 487 27.15 41.07 23.87
N PHE A 488 27.99 41.38 22.88
CA PHE A 488 29.39 40.95 22.87
C PHE A 488 30.32 42.05 23.38
N GLN A 489 31.48 41.65 23.90
CA GLN A 489 32.50 42.60 24.34
C GLN A 489 32.95 43.47 23.15
N ASN A 490 33.09 44.77 23.39
CA ASN A 490 33.45 45.80 22.40
C ASN A 490 32.37 46.17 21.35
N GLU A 491 31.13 45.67 21.43
CA GLU A 491 29.99 46.22 20.67
C GLU A 491 29.42 47.47 21.37
N TRP A 492 29.32 48.61 20.66
CA TRP A 492 28.77 49.83 21.27
C TRP A 492 27.23 49.80 21.27
N LYS A 493 26.60 50.07 22.43
CA LYS A 493 25.16 49.87 22.71
C LYS A 493 24.17 50.67 21.84
N PHE A 494 24.59 51.71 21.13
CA PHE A 494 23.66 52.65 20.44
C PHE A 494 23.35 52.29 18.98
N LEU A 495 23.97 51.25 18.41
CA LEU A 495 23.75 50.84 17.02
C LEU A 495 22.71 49.71 16.85
N LYS A 496 22.18 49.14 17.94
CA LYS A 496 21.13 48.10 17.89
C LYS A 496 19.81 48.65 18.46
N SER A 497 18.82 48.80 17.59
CA SER A 497 17.42 48.99 17.98
C SER A 497 16.91 47.70 18.64
N LYS A 498 16.36 47.78 19.85
CA LYS A 498 15.75 46.63 20.52
C LYS A 498 14.47 46.23 19.78
N SER A 499 14.50 45.11 19.06
CA SER A 499 13.28 44.45 18.61
C SER A 499 12.57 43.88 19.85
N LYS A 500 11.49 44.52 20.30
CA LYS A 500 10.65 43.99 21.38
C LYS A 500 9.89 42.77 20.85
N VAL A 501 10.45 41.58 21.01
CA VAL A 501 9.72 40.33 20.76
C VAL A 501 8.68 40.18 21.88
N LYS A 502 7.39 40.32 21.54
CA LYS A 502 6.30 40.01 22.49
C LYS A 502 6.34 38.50 22.76
N PRO A 503 6.32 38.04 24.03
CA PRO A 503 6.21 36.62 24.31
C PRO A 503 4.91 36.09 23.70
N ASP A 504 5.02 35.03 22.88
CA ASP A 504 3.85 34.36 22.33
C ASP A 504 2.97 33.86 23.49
N PRO A 505 1.65 34.12 23.48
CA PRO A 505 0.74 33.65 24.53
C PRO A 505 0.78 32.11 24.62
N VAL A 506 0.66 31.57 25.83
CA VAL A 506 0.77 30.13 26.14
C VAL A 506 -0.14 29.26 25.25
N GLU A 507 -1.29 29.81 24.84
CA GLU A 507 -2.25 29.18 23.93
C GLU A 507 -1.73 28.93 22.50
N LYS A 508 -0.80 29.75 21.99
CA LYS A 508 -0.14 29.50 20.69
C LYS A 508 0.93 28.41 20.74
N ARG A 509 1.39 28.06 21.95
CA ARG A 509 2.39 27.00 22.19
C ARG A 509 1.78 25.60 22.16
N MET A 510 0.48 25.50 22.44
CA MET A 510 -0.32 24.27 22.42
C MET A 510 -0.95 23.98 21.05
N ARG A 511 -0.95 24.94 20.12
CA ARG A 511 -1.45 24.73 18.75
C ARG A 511 -0.35 24.13 17.87
N PRO A 512 -0.66 23.16 16.99
CA PRO A 512 0.31 22.66 16.03
C PRO A 512 0.89 23.83 15.20
N PRO A 513 2.22 23.82 14.93
CA PRO A 513 2.86 24.94 14.27
C PRO A 513 2.26 25.16 12.88
N SER A 514 2.01 26.42 12.53
CA SER A 514 1.48 26.82 11.21
C SER A 514 2.37 26.27 10.08
N PRO A 515 1.83 25.95 8.89
CA PRO A 515 2.61 25.45 7.76
C PRO A 515 3.84 26.31 7.42
N LYS A 516 3.74 27.64 7.53
CA LYS A 516 4.86 28.58 7.34
C LYS A 516 5.97 28.47 8.40
N ARG A 517 5.64 28.09 9.65
CA ARG A 517 6.62 27.80 10.72
C ARG A 517 7.24 26.40 10.56
N ARG A 518 6.47 25.43 10.04
CA ARG A 518 6.99 24.08 9.71
C ARG A 518 7.98 24.12 8.53
N ALA A 519 7.79 25.06 7.60
CA ALA A 519 8.65 25.25 6.44
C ALA A 519 9.97 26.00 6.72
N GLN A 520 10.22 26.45 7.95
CA GLN A 520 11.51 27.09 8.26
C GLN A 520 12.64 26.05 8.30
N PRO A 521 13.84 26.37 7.76
CA PRO A 521 14.99 25.48 7.82
C PRO A 521 15.28 25.10 9.27
N SER A 522 15.36 23.80 9.54
CA SER A 522 15.61 23.24 10.86
C SER A 522 16.54 22.04 10.75
N PRO A 523 17.15 21.57 11.86
CA PRO A 523 17.94 20.34 11.85
C PRO A 523 17.19 19.13 11.29
N ARG A 524 15.84 19.15 11.34
CA ARG A 524 14.97 18.13 10.75
C ARG A 524 15.13 17.99 9.23
N ASN A 525 15.54 19.05 8.54
CA ASN A 525 15.81 19.00 7.10
C ASN A 525 16.99 18.07 6.78
N ILE A 526 18.08 18.12 7.58
CA ILE A 526 19.22 17.21 7.41
C ILE A 526 18.82 15.78 7.76
N THR A 527 18.15 15.56 8.91
CA THR A 527 17.71 14.21 9.29
C THR A 527 16.70 13.63 8.29
N SER A 528 15.87 14.47 7.67
CA SER A 528 14.95 14.04 6.62
C SER A 528 15.70 13.61 5.37
N LEU A 529 16.73 14.36 4.94
CA LEU A 529 17.59 13.97 3.81
C LEU A 529 18.37 12.67 4.07
N MET A 530 18.81 12.45 5.31
CA MET A 530 19.42 11.17 5.71
C MET A 530 18.39 10.02 5.67
N SER A 531 17.18 10.26 6.19
CA SER A 531 16.08 9.28 6.19
C SER A 531 15.66 8.90 4.78
N SER A 532 15.58 9.89 3.88
CA SER A 532 15.19 9.68 2.50
C SER A 532 16.28 8.98 1.69
N THR A 533 17.57 9.26 1.97
CA THR A 533 18.69 8.50 1.37
C THR A 533 18.63 7.04 1.82
N LEU A 534 18.44 6.80 3.12
CA LEU A 534 18.29 5.46 3.67
C LEU A 534 17.10 4.72 3.04
N PHE A 535 15.97 5.41 2.87
CA PHE A 535 14.77 4.86 2.26
C PHE A 535 15.00 4.40 0.81
N VAL A 536 15.66 5.20 -0.02
CA VAL A 536 15.91 4.81 -1.42
C VAL A 536 16.83 3.59 -1.49
N LEU A 537 17.82 3.50 -0.61
CA LEU A 537 18.70 2.32 -0.52
C LEU A 537 17.93 1.06 -0.07
N ASP A 538 17.02 1.19 0.89
CA ASP A 538 16.15 0.08 1.32
C ASP A 538 15.16 -0.34 0.24
N LEU A 539 14.58 0.63 -0.47
CA LEU A 539 13.55 0.39 -1.47
C LEU A 539 14.06 -0.53 -2.58
N TYR A 540 15.34 -0.43 -2.94
CA TYR A 540 15.98 -1.27 -3.95
C TYR A 540 16.80 -2.42 -3.35
N ASP A 541 16.62 -2.74 -2.07
CA ASP A 541 17.27 -3.87 -1.39
C ASP A 541 18.82 -3.84 -1.44
N VAL A 542 19.41 -2.64 -1.29
CA VAL A 542 20.88 -2.49 -1.24
C VAL A 542 21.43 -3.18 0.02
N HIS A 543 22.55 -3.89 -0.13
CA HIS A 543 23.15 -4.66 0.96
C HIS A 543 23.46 -3.81 2.21
N SER A 544 23.09 -4.31 3.40
CA SER A 544 23.18 -3.62 4.70
C SER A 544 24.58 -3.05 5.02
N VAL A 545 25.63 -3.83 4.73
CA VAL A 545 27.04 -3.44 4.84
C VAL A 545 27.40 -2.20 4.01
N ILE A 546 26.87 -2.08 2.80
CA ILE A 546 27.09 -0.91 1.94
C ILE A 546 26.35 0.30 2.52
N ILE A 547 25.11 0.10 2.97
CA ILE A 547 24.30 1.15 3.62
C ILE A 547 25.01 1.71 4.86
N ALA A 548 25.55 0.85 5.73
CA ALA A 548 26.27 1.27 6.93
C ALA A 548 27.51 2.11 6.60
N GLN A 549 28.26 1.73 5.56
CA GLN A 549 29.42 2.49 5.06
C GLN A 549 29.00 3.84 4.47
N ILE A 550 27.89 3.91 3.72
CA ILE A 550 27.33 5.17 3.21
C ILE A 550 27.00 6.09 4.38
N LEU A 551 26.25 5.62 5.38
CA LEU A 551 25.88 6.42 6.54
C LEU A 551 27.12 6.90 7.32
N SER A 552 28.10 6.01 7.53
CA SER A 552 29.37 6.35 8.18
C SER A 552 30.11 7.47 7.44
N GLN A 553 30.18 7.40 6.11
CA GLN A 553 30.78 8.45 5.28
C GLN A 553 30.01 9.78 5.37
N LEU A 554 28.67 9.74 5.34
CA LEU A 554 27.85 10.96 5.46
C LEU A 554 28.03 11.65 6.82
N TYR A 555 28.14 10.89 7.92
CA TYR A 555 28.45 11.45 9.24
C TYR A 555 29.84 12.08 9.30
N TYR A 556 30.83 11.42 8.70
CA TYR A 556 32.19 11.97 8.61
C TYR A 556 32.19 13.30 7.87
N TRP A 557 31.60 13.34 6.66
CA TRP A 557 31.52 14.54 5.85
C TRP A 557 30.80 15.67 6.58
N LEU A 558 29.63 15.39 7.15
CA LEU A 558 28.83 16.38 7.88
C LEU A 558 29.61 16.96 9.07
N SER A 559 30.31 16.11 9.81
CA SER A 559 31.16 16.52 10.93
C SER A 559 32.31 17.41 10.46
N ALA A 560 33.05 16.99 9.43
CA ALA A 560 34.17 17.75 8.89
C ALA A 560 33.73 19.12 8.36
N GLU A 561 32.60 19.19 7.66
CA GLU A 561 32.06 20.43 7.12
C GLU A 561 31.56 21.39 8.20
N VAL A 562 30.77 20.90 9.16
CA VAL A 562 30.32 21.70 10.29
C VAL A 562 31.52 22.21 11.11
N PHE A 563 32.53 21.35 11.34
CA PHE A 563 33.77 21.72 12.01
C PHE A 563 34.48 22.87 11.29
N ASN A 564 34.66 22.73 9.97
CA ASN A 564 35.36 23.71 9.14
C ASN A 564 34.63 25.05 9.08
N ARG A 565 33.30 25.03 8.96
CA ARG A 565 32.45 26.23 8.97
C ARG A 565 32.52 26.97 10.30
N ILE A 566 32.51 26.26 11.44
CA ILE A 566 32.69 26.85 12.78
C ILE A 566 34.08 27.47 12.92
N MET A 567 35.12 26.74 12.53
CA MET A 567 36.50 27.20 12.66
C MET A 567 36.85 28.36 11.73
N SER A 568 36.22 28.45 10.56
CA SER A 568 36.47 29.51 9.58
C SER A 568 35.70 30.80 9.88
N ASN A 569 34.54 30.71 10.54
CA ASN A 569 33.68 31.87 10.80
C ASN A 569 33.61 32.23 12.29
N LYS A 570 34.19 33.39 12.64
CA LYS A 570 34.19 33.92 14.01
C LYS A 570 32.79 34.15 14.60
N ARG A 571 31.74 34.26 13.76
CA ARG A 571 30.35 34.40 14.21
C ARG A 571 29.90 33.20 15.05
N TYR A 572 30.41 32.00 14.76
CA TYR A 572 30.03 30.77 15.44
C TYR A 572 30.91 30.44 16.66
N LEU A 573 32.07 31.11 16.79
CA LEU A 573 32.99 30.96 17.93
C LEU A 573 32.53 31.80 19.13
N ALA A 574 31.36 31.49 19.68
CA ALA A 574 30.81 32.07 20.90
C ALA A 574 30.12 30.99 21.74
N ARG A 575 30.06 31.15 23.07
CA ARG A 575 29.45 30.16 23.97
C ARG A 575 27.98 29.87 23.63
N THR A 576 27.20 30.91 23.42
CA THR A 576 25.77 30.81 23.10
C THR A 576 25.52 30.12 21.77
N LYS A 577 26.29 30.46 20.73
CA LYS A 577 26.24 29.76 19.43
C LYS A 577 26.74 28.33 19.54
N ALA A 578 27.74 28.04 20.37
CA ALA A 578 28.19 26.68 20.60
C ALA A 578 27.13 25.80 21.27
N MET A 579 26.38 26.34 22.24
CA MET A 579 25.27 25.63 22.88
C MET A 579 24.11 25.38 21.90
N GLN A 580 23.80 26.37 21.05
CA GLN A 580 22.79 26.26 20.01
C GLN A 580 23.14 25.17 18.98
N ILE A 581 24.34 25.22 18.42
CA ILE A 581 24.81 24.23 17.44
C ILE A 581 24.88 22.84 18.09
N ARG A 582 25.28 22.74 19.36
CA ARG A 582 25.29 21.45 20.07
C ARG A 582 23.89 20.84 20.15
N MET A 583 22.88 21.65 20.48
CA MET A 583 21.50 21.17 20.54
C MET A 583 20.97 20.73 19.15
N ASN A 584 21.35 21.46 18.10
CA ASN A 584 21.06 21.06 16.72
C ASN A 584 21.74 19.73 16.37
N ILE A 585 23.02 19.53 16.72
CA ILE A 585 23.75 18.27 16.47
C ILE A 585 23.18 17.10 17.27
N SER A 586 22.67 17.32 18.48
CA SER A 586 22.02 16.25 19.24
C SER A 586 20.83 15.65 18.50
N THR A 587 20.12 16.41 17.65
CA THR A 587 19.07 15.84 16.79
C THR A 587 19.58 14.81 15.78
N LEU A 588 20.85 14.93 15.35
CA LEU A 588 21.49 13.94 14.47
C LEU A 588 21.92 12.69 15.25
N GLU A 589 22.42 12.88 16.48
CA GLU A 589 22.71 11.76 17.41
C GLU A 589 21.42 11.00 17.75
N ASP A 590 20.30 11.72 17.95
CA ASP A 590 18.99 11.15 18.21
C ASP A 590 18.47 10.38 16.99
N TRP A 591 18.63 10.94 15.79
CA TRP A 591 18.30 10.25 14.55
C TRP A 591 19.10 8.95 14.38
N ALA A 592 20.40 8.97 14.71
CA ALA A 592 21.25 7.77 14.72
C ALA A 592 20.72 6.69 15.67
N ARG A 593 20.25 7.10 16.86
CA ARG A 593 19.65 6.19 17.86
C ARG A 593 18.34 5.58 17.37
N THR A 594 17.48 6.37 16.75
CA THR A 594 16.22 5.88 16.19
C THR A 594 16.42 4.97 14.98
N ASN A 595 17.46 5.21 14.17
CA ASN A 595 17.78 4.43 12.97
C ASN A 595 19.02 3.55 13.19
N ASN A 596 19.15 2.95 14.37
CA ASN A 596 20.35 2.20 14.72
C ASN A 596 20.40 0.84 14.02
N ARG A 597 21.08 0.77 12.87
CA ARG A 597 21.33 -0.48 12.16
C ARG A 597 22.62 -1.13 12.64
N GLN A 598 22.58 -2.45 12.77
CA GLN A 598 23.77 -3.29 12.93
C GLN A 598 24.08 -3.95 11.58
N PRO A 599 25.29 -3.81 11.03
CA PRO A 599 25.70 -4.60 9.87
C PRO A 599 25.71 -6.08 10.27
N GLU A 600 25.00 -6.92 9.53
CA GLU A 600 25.09 -8.37 9.68
C GLU A 600 26.41 -8.82 9.03
N HIS A 601 27.44 -9.04 9.85
CA HIS A 601 28.68 -9.69 9.43
C HIS A 601 28.69 -11.12 9.96
N TYR A 602 29.16 -12.05 9.13
CA TYR A 602 29.24 -13.45 9.51
C TYR A 602 30.70 -13.91 9.59
N GLU A 603 31.26 -13.97 10.80
CA GLU A 603 32.62 -14.45 11.06
C GLU A 603 32.62 -15.70 11.94
N ASN A 604 33.41 -16.71 11.56
CA ASN A 604 33.69 -17.92 12.36
C ASN A 604 32.48 -18.78 12.75
N GLY A 605 31.41 -18.81 11.94
CA GLY A 605 30.28 -19.71 12.14
C GLY A 605 29.32 -19.31 13.27
N ALA A 606 29.47 -18.09 13.80
CA ALA A 606 28.49 -17.46 14.68
C ALA A 606 27.97 -16.18 14.01
N MET A 607 26.68 -15.89 14.16
CA MET A 607 26.09 -14.60 13.80
C MET A 607 26.54 -13.55 14.82
N ASN A 608 27.83 -13.22 14.82
CA ASN A 608 28.36 -12.13 15.60
C ASN A 608 28.24 -10.87 14.75
N SER A 609 27.43 -9.88 15.16
CA SER A 609 27.33 -8.58 14.49
C SER A 609 28.65 -7.80 14.59
N SER A 610 29.66 -8.19 13.81
CA SER A 610 30.99 -7.61 13.84
C SER A 610 31.11 -6.35 12.97
N GLY A 611 30.15 -5.44 13.02
CA GLY A 611 30.18 -4.17 12.28
C GLY A 611 29.98 -2.96 13.19
N GLU A 612 30.53 -1.79 12.80
CA GLU A 612 30.25 -0.53 13.50
C GLU A 612 28.77 -0.18 13.37
N THR A 613 28.07 -0.03 14.50
CA THR A 613 26.65 0.34 14.48
C THR A 613 26.47 1.78 14.00
N THR A 614 25.28 2.12 13.50
CA THR A 614 24.99 3.49 13.05
C THR A 614 25.20 4.52 14.17
N VAL A 615 24.87 4.15 15.42
CA VAL A 615 25.09 4.99 16.61
C VAL A 615 26.57 5.15 16.91
N ASP A 616 27.37 4.08 16.83
CA ASP A 616 28.81 4.15 17.10
C ASP A 616 29.54 4.96 16.04
N ALA A 617 29.19 4.79 14.76
CA ALA A 617 29.69 5.61 13.66
C ALA A 617 29.37 7.10 13.86
N ALA A 618 28.12 7.42 14.23
CA ALA A 618 27.71 8.80 14.52
C ALA A 618 28.50 9.37 15.70
N ARG A 619 28.64 8.61 16.80
CA ARG A 619 29.40 9.03 17.99
C ARG A 619 30.87 9.30 17.65
N ARG A 620 31.51 8.40 16.91
CA ARG A 620 32.93 8.50 16.54
C ARG A 620 33.17 9.69 15.61
N HIS A 621 32.38 9.82 14.55
CA HIS A 621 32.58 10.85 13.53
C HIS A 621 32.15 12.24 13.99
N LEU A 622 31.10 12.39 14.79
CA LEU A 622 30.67 13.70 15.34
C LEU A 622 31.54 14.18 16.50
N ALA A 623 32.37 13.31 17.09
CA ALA A 623 33.20 13.63 18.25
C ALA A 623 34.05 14.91 18.10
N PRO A 624 34.74 15.19 16.98
CA PRO A 624 35.55 16.41 16.84
C PRO A 624 34.72 17.70 16.97
N VAL A 625 33.53 17.75 16.35
CA VAL A 625 32.63 18.90 16.43
C VAL A 625 32.06 19.04 17.85
N VAL A 626 31.60 17.94 18.44
CA VAL A 626 31.06 17.94 19.81
C VAL A 626 32.10 18.42 20.81
N GLN A 627 33.34 17.93 20.69
CA GLN A 627 34.46 18.36 21.52
C GLN A 627 34.83 19.83 21.28
N LEU A 628 34.79 20.33 20.04
CA LEU A 628 35.00 21.76 19.75
C LEU A 628 33.94 22.63 20.43
N LEU A 629 32.67 22.23 20.34
CA LEU A 629 31.56 22.95 20.96
C LEU A 629 31.63 22.89 22.49
N GLN A 630 32.07 21.77 23.07
CA GLN A 630 32.33 21.63 24.49
C GLN A 630 33.47 22.55 24.94
N TRP A 631 34.55 22.60 24.17
CA TRP A 631 35.66 23.51 24.43
C TRP A 631 35.17 24.96 24.49
N LEU A 632 34.44 25.43 23.46
CA LEU A 632 33.88 26.78 23.37
C LEU A 632 32.96 27.16 24.54
N GLN A 633 32.30 26.18 25.18
CA GLN A 633 31.40 26.43 26.31
C GLN A 633 32.13 26.49 27.65
N CYS A 634 33.21 25.73 27.82
CA CYS A 634 33.85 25.56 29.11
C CYS A 634 35.08 26.46 29.30
N PHE A 635 35.82 26.78 28.25
CA PHE A 635 37.16 27.36 28.43
C PHE A 635 37.17 28.73 29.12
N SER A 636 36.12 29.55 28.93
CA SER A 636 36.00 30.88 29.56
C SER A 636 35.77 30.78 31.08
N SER A 637 35.28 29.63 31.57
CA SER A 637 35.02 29.38 32.99
C SER A 637 36.23 28.82 33.75
N LEU A 638 37.20 28.22 33.04
CA LEU A 638 38.37 27.58 33.65
C LEU A 638 39.36 28.57 34.29
N GLY A 639 39.38 29.83 33.84
CA GLY A 639 40.24 30.86 34.42
C GLY A 639 41.74 30.49 34.41
N GLU A 640 42.39 30.53 35.58
CA GLU A 640 43.80 30.15 35.78
C GLU A 640 43.96 28.78 36.48
N ASP A 641 42.88 28.02 36.65
CA ASP A 641 42.92 26.71 37.30
C ASP A 641 43.58 25.67 36.38
N ARG A 642 44.84 25.34 36.68
CA ARG A 642 45.67 24.42 35.89
C ARG A 642 45.16 22.98 35.96
N ALA A 643 44.64 22.55 37.10
CA ALA A 643 44.18 21.18 37.28
C ALA A 643 42.90 20.92 36.48
N ALA A 644 41.92 21.83 36.58
CA ALA A 644 40.68 21.76 35.80
C ALA A 644 40.95 21.82 34.29
N MET A 645 41.93 22.61 33.86
CA MET A 645 42.33 22.74 32.46
C MET A 645 42.98 21.46 31.93
N GLU A 646 43.87 20.82 32.69
CA GLU A 646 44.50 19.55 32.32
C GLU A 646 43.46 18.43 32.19
N THR A 647 42.53 18.31 33.14
CA THR A 647 41.43 17.35 33.07
C THR A 647 40.53 17.58 31.86
N THR A 648 40.19 18.84 31.55
CA THR A 648 39.34 19.17 30.39
C THR A 648 40.05 18.85 29.08
N ILE A 649 41.36 19.12 28.96
CA ILE A 649 42.14 18.80 27.75
C ILE A 649 42.24 17.28 27.54
N GLN A 650 42.39 16.50 28.62
CA GLN A 650 42.41 15.04 28.56
C GLN A 650 41.07 14.46 28.07
N GLN A 651 39.95 15.13 28.37
CA GLN A 651 38.61 14.76 27.90
C GLN A 651 38.35 15.13 26.42
N LEU A 652 39.26 15.85 25.76
CA LEU A 652 39.13 16.31 24.37
C LEU A 652 40.22 15.70 23.45
N PRO A 653 40.24 14.37 23.27
CA PRO A 653 41.28 13.67 22.52
C PRO A 653 41.23 13.93 21.00
N ALA A 654 40.06 14.26 20.43
CA ALA A 654 39.86 14.37 18.98
C ALA A 654 40.29 15.73 18.40
N LEU A 655 40.57 16.73 19.24
CA LEU A 655 41.03 18.05 18.81
C LEU A 655 42.55 18.12 18.82
N SER A 656 43.17 18.92 17.95
CA SER A 656 44.62 19.20 17.99
C SER A 656 44.94 20.44 18.85
N THR A 657 46.19 20.59 19.32
CA THR A 657 46.62 21.80 20.06
C THR A 657 46.41 23.06 19.24
N LYS A 658 46.70 22.99 17.94
CA LYS A 658 46.56 24.11 17.00
C LYS A 658 45.09 24.53 16.87
N GLN A 659 44.17 23.58 16.76
CA GLN A 659 42.72 23.84 16.70
C GLN A 659 42.20 24.50 17.98
N LEU A 660 42.59 23.99 19.16
CA LEU A 660 42.20 24.57 20.45
C LEU A 660 42.66 26.02 20.60
N LEU A 661 43.92 26.31 20.24
CA LEU A 661 44.47 27.66 20.29
C LEU A 661 43.84 28.60 19.27
N HIS A 662 43.54 28.10 18.07
CA HIS A 662 42.85 28.87 17.03
C HIS A 662 41.45 29.28 17.49
N ALA A 663 40.69 28.35 18.08
CA ALA A 663 39.37 28.62 18.63
C ALA A 663 39.43 29.72 19.71
N VAL A 664 40.39 29.65 20.64
CA VAL A 664 40.55 30.68 21.69
C VAL A 664 40.95 32.04 21.10
N LYS A 665 41.86 32.08 20.12
CA LYS A 665 42.33 33.32 19.49
C LYS A 665 41.21 34.08 18.78
N HIS A 666 40.26 33.36 18.18
CA HIS A 666 39.19 33.92 17.38
C HIS A 666 37.82 33.93 18.08
N TYR A 667 37.79 33.53 19.35
CA TYR A 667 36.60 33.51 20.17
C TYR A 667 36.04 34.91 20.41
N ARG A 668 34.72 35.01 20.35
CA ARG A 668 33.95 36.22 20.57
C ARG A 668 33.35 36.20 21.98
N ALA A 669 34.04 36.87 22.92
CA ALA A 669 33.62 36.91 24.31
C ALA A 669 32.30 37.68 24.51
N GLU A 670 31.41 37.09 25.31
CA GLU A 670 30.14 37.70 25.71
C GLU A 670 30.35 38.63 26.92
N VAL A 671 29.45 39.60 27.12
CA VAL A 671 29.56 40.55 28.24
C VAL A 671 29.47 39.80 29.58
N GLY A 672 30.55 39.83 30.37
CA GLY A 672 30.67 39.11 31.64
C GLY A 672 31.67 37.95 31.64
N GLU A 673 32.21 37.56 30.47
CA GLU A 673 33.21 36.49 30.35
C GLU A 673 34.66 36.98 30.47
N LYS A 674 35.54 36.17 31.07
CA LYS A 674 36.99 36.43 31.08
C LYS A 674 37.65 35.58 30.01
N SER A 675 38.46 36.21 29.16
CA SER A 675 39.32 35.48 28.20
C SER A 675 40.49 34.81 28.92
N LEU A 676 40.99 33.70 28.37
CA LEU A 676 42.18 33.01 28.86
C LEU A 676 43.42 33.94 28.86
N THR A 677 44.23 33.84 29.91
CA THR A 677 45.47 34.60 30.07
C THR A 677 46.62 33.98 29.26
N ARG A 678 47.65 34.77 28.92
CA ARG A 678 48.84 34.28 28.17
C ARG A 678 49.54 33.07 28.82
N PRO A 679 49.63 32.96 30.17
CA PRO A 679 50.16 31.77 30.83
C PRO A 679 49.32 30.50 30.59
N ALA A 680 47.99 30.62 30.58
CA ALA A 680 47.09 29.48 30.31
C ALA A 680 47.27 28.95 28.87
N LEU A 681 47.45 29.85 27.89
CA LEU A 681 47.73 29.46 26.49
C LEU A 681 49.05 28.67 26.34
N ARG A 682 50.10 29.03 27.09
CA ARG A 682 51.36 28.28 27.11
C ARG A 682 51.19 26.91 27.77
N HIS A 683 50.37 26.84 28.83
CA HIS A 683 50.08 25.57 29.50
C HIS A 683 49.34 24.58 28.59
N ILE A 684 48.38 25.05 27.78
CA ILE A 684 47.70 24.22 26.76
C ILE A 684 48.71 23.63 25.76
N GLN A 685 49.71 24.43 25.34
CA GLN A 685 50.78 23.95 24.47
C GLN A 685 51.63 22.88 25.15
N GLU A 686 52.02 23.10 26.40
CA GLU A 686 52.85 22.17 27.17
C GLU A 686 52.14 20.82 27.40
N VAL A 687 50.87 20.83 27.83
CA VAL A 687 50.11 19.61 28.19
C VAL A 687 49.93 18.67 27.00
N LYS A 688 49.59 19.19 25.82
CA LYS A 688 49.38 18.35 24.63
C LYS A 688 50.66 18.04 23.86
N SER A 689 51.76 18.76 24.15
CA SER A 689 53.10 18.45 23.60
C SER A 689 53.86 17.38 24.39
N ARG A 690 53.35 16.97 25.57
CA ARG A 690 53.92 15.84 26.32
C ARG A 690 53.66 14.55 25.56
N PRO A 691 54.69 13.77 25.19
CA PRO A 691 54.48 12.43 24.64
C PRO A 691 53.76 11.58 25.71
N LYS A 692 52.72 10.84 25.30
CA LYS A 692 52.06 9.87 26.17
C LYS A 692 53.12 8.87 26.65
N SER A 693 53.50 8.92 27.92
CA SER A 693 54.42 7.93 28.48
C SER A 693 53.69 6.58 28.52
N LEU A 694 54.20 5.59 27.80
CA LEU A 694 53.87 4.18 27.99
C LEU A 694 54.10 3.82 29.46
N GLN A 695 53.04 3.84 30.27
CA GLN A 695 53.05 3.28 31.61
C GLN A 695 52.73 1.79 31.50
N THR A 696 53.76 1.00 31.24
CA THR A 696 53.89 -0.32 31.84
C THR A 696 54.23 -0.12 33.33
N GLU A 697 53.43 -0.68 34.24
CA GLU A 697 53.87 -1.42 35.45
C GLU A 697 52.64 -1.91 36.27
N PRO A 698 52.79 -2.96 37.11
CA PRO A 698 51.76 -3.94 37.48
C PRO A 698 51.26 -3.84 38.94
N LEU A 699 50.43 -4.84 39.35
CA LEU A 699 49.98 -5.25 40.72
C LEU A 699 48.55 -4.76 41.08
N SER A 700 47.55 -5.63 41.23
CA SER A 700 47.27 -6.71 42.21
C SER A 700 46.46 -6.27 43.45
N ALA A 701 45.37 -7.03 43.66
CA ALA A 701 44.71 -7.41 44.91
C ALA A 701 44.01 -6.38 45.82
N GLY A 702 42.69 -6.59 46.01
CA GLY A 702 41.92 -6.09 47.15
C GLY A 702 40.41 -6.35 47.07
N ALA A 703 40.01 -7.58 47.44
CA ALA A 703 38.71 -8.12 47.94
C ALA A 703 37.43 -7.22 47.90
N SER A 704 36.22 -7.73 47.62
CA SER A 704 35.62 -8.96 48.16
C SER A 704 34.32 -9.32 47.42
N ASP A 705 34.12 -10.60 47.06
CA ASP A 705 32.81 -11.25 47.16
C ASP A 705 32.98 -12.76 47.47
N PRO A 706 32.16 -13.36 48.37
CA PRO A 706 32.29 -14.73 48.84
C PRO A 706 31.57 -15.76 47.92
N PRO A 707 31.78 -17.08 48.14
CA PRO A 707 32.04 -18.04 47.06
C PRO A 707 30.96 -19.13 46.87
N ALA A 708 30.98 -19.84 45.72
CA ALA A 708 31.36 -21.26 45.64
C ALA A 708 31.04 -21.93 44.27
N THR A 709 32.12 -22.26 43.54
CA THR A 709 32.53 -23.53 42.85
C THR A 709 31.66 -24.80 42.87
N PRO A 710 31.96 -25.91 42.11
CA PRO A 710 33.00 -26.12 41.05
C PRO A 710 32.69 -27.07 39.85
N GLY A 711 33.53 -27.00 38.80
CA GLY A 711 34.11 -28.17 38.09
C GLY A 711 33.73 -28.35 36.62
N ALA A 712 34.59 -28.79 35.68
CA ALA A 712 36.03 -29.02 35.65
C ALA A 712 36.47 -29.20 34.15
N THR A 713 37.57 -28.53 33.77
CA THR A 713 38.65 -28.94 32.84
C THR A 713 38.37 -29.83 31.60
N ASN A 714 38.67 -29.34 30.38
CA ASN A 714 39.97 -29.53 29.71
C ASN A 714 39.95 -28.98 28.26
N GLY A 715 41.05 -28.33 27.87
CA GLY A 715 41.11 -27.44 26.70
C GLY A 715 41.54 -28.04 25.37
N LYS A 716 41.62 -27.15 24.37
CA LYS A 716 42.56 -27.15 23.25
C LYS A 716 42.56 -25.77 22.60
N SER A 717 43.76 -25.33 22.27
CA SER A 717 44.18 -24.09 21.61
C SER A 717 43.39 -23.75 20.34
N THR A 718 42.90 -22.52 20.24
CA THR A 718 42.47 -21.88 18.99
C THR A 718 43.58 -20.94 18.49
N PRO A 719 43.93 -20.99 17.19
CA PRO A 719 44.91 -20.07 16.59
C PRO A 719 44.33 -18.66 16.49
N GLN A 720 45.17 -17.64 16.72
CA GLN A 720 44.85 -16.24 16.44
C GLN A 720 44.43 -16.09 14.97
N PRO A 721 43.30 -15.41 14.67
CA PRO A 721 43.03 -14.95 13.32
C PRO A 721 44.05 -13.87 12.93
N PRO A 722 44.38 -13.74 11.63
CA PRO A 722 45.39 -12.82 11.15
C PRO A 722 44.97 -11.38 11.45
N ASN A 723 45.94 -10.57 11.88
CA ASN A 723 45.84 -9.13 12.06
C ASN A 723 44.94 -8.48 10.99
N THR A 724 43.74 -8.06 11.39
CA THR A 724 43.18 -6.81 10.88
C THR A 724 44.27 -5.75 11.02
N PRO A 725 44.62 -5.00 9.97
CA PRO A 725 45.52 -3.88 10.14
C PRO A 725 44.83 -2.91 11.10
N GLN A 726 45.27 -2.93 12.37
CA GLN A 726 45.13 -1.77 13.22
C GLN A 726 45.76 -0.64 12.42
N LEU A 727 44.94 0.30 11.97
CA LEU A 727 45.43 1.60 11.59
C LEU A 727 46.24 2.07 12.79
N ASP A 728 47.56 2.13 12.63
CA ASP A 728 48.46 2.76 13.58
C ASP A 728 47.87 4.15 13.88
N GLU A 729 47.25 4.30 15.06
CA GLU A 729 46.64 5.55 15.54
C GLU A 729 47.66 6.68 15.77
N GLU A 730 48.90 6.55 15.28
CA GLU A 730 49.98 7.51 15.54
C GLU A 730 50.35 8.43 14.39
N ASP A 731 49.92 8.22 13.14
CA ASP A 731 50.36 9.09 12.02
C ASP A 731 49.20 9.57 11.14
N HIS A 732 48.51 10.64 11.58
CA HIS A 732 48.00 11.72 10.72
C HIS A 732 47.31 12.79 11.58
N VAL A 733 48.06 13.51 12.42
CA VAL A 733 47.58 14.80 12.94
C VAL A 733 47.72 15.82 11.80
N PRO A 734 46.63 16.39 11.25
CA PRO A 734 46.75 17.34 10.15
C PRO A 734 47.58 18.55 10.60
N GLU A 735 48.56 18.97 9.79
CA GLU A 735 49.33 20.18 10.06
C GLU A 735 48.48 21.46 9.98
N THR A 736 47.27 21.35 9.41
CA THR A 736 46.27 22.39 9.14
C THR A 736 45.22 22.51 10.25
N ASN A 737 44.59 23.68 10.38
CA ASN A 737 43.55 23.93 11.41
C ASN A 737 42.17 23.33 11.04
N LEU A 738 42.01 22.82 9.82
CA LEU A 738 40.76 22.36 9.23
C LEU A 738 40.80 20.84 8.99
N MET A 739 39.64 20.20 9.07
CA MET A 739 39.45 18.80 8.70
C MET A 739 39.37 18.67 7.18
N ASN A 740 39.67 17.48 6.64
CA ASN A 740 39.54 17.22 5.20
C ASN A 740 38.14 16.61 4.89
N PRO A 741 37.17 17.38 4.39
CA PRO A 741 35.85 16.86 4.06
C PRO A 741 35.86 15.92 2.83
N ALA A 742 36.90 16.01 1.98
CA ALA A 742 37.03 15.18 0.79
C ALA A 742 37.70 13.81 1.05
N LEU A 743 37.98 13.47 2.32
CA LEU A 743 38.50 12.16 2.67
C LEU A 743 37.41 11.10 2.51
N LEU A 744 37.64 10.15 1.63
CA LEU A 744 36.82 8.93 1.52
C LEU A 744 37.34 7.90 2.52
N LEU A 745 36.45 7.38 3.35
CA LEU A 745 36.74 6.27 4.26
C LEU A 745 37.00 4.98 3.46
N PRO A 746 37.76 4.02 4.01
CA PRO A 746 38.00 2.74 3.36
C PRO A 746 36.70 2.02 3.02
N PHE A 747 36.50 1.69 1.74
CA PHE A 747 35.34 0.95 1.26
C PHE A 747 35.67 -0.54 1.16
N HIS A 748 34.77 -1.38 1.68
CA HIS A 748 34.87 -2.84 1.59
C HIS A 748 33.56 -3.42 1.07
N LEU A 749 33.66 -4.34 0.12
CA LEU A 749 32.49 -5.08 -0.37
C LEU A 749 32.01 -6.10 0.66
N PRO A 750 30.70 -6.43 0.67
CA PRO A 750 30.19 -7.54 1.45
C PRO A 750 30.95 -8.84 1.14
N THR A 751 31.25 -9.63 2.16
CA THR A 751 31.93 -10.90 1.97
C THR A 751 30.99 -11.91 1.30
N SER A 752 31.53 -12.99 0.73
CA SER A 752 30.69 -14.06 0.15
C SER A 752 29.75 -14.68 1.18
N THR A 753 30.14 -14.72 2.45
CA THR A 753 29.31 -15.16 3.56
C THR A 753 28.18 -14.17 3.87
N ASP A 754 28.45 -12.87 3.86
CA ASP A 754 27.42 -11.84 4.08
C ASP A 754 26.36 -11.85 2.95
N MET A 755 26.81 -12.01 1.70
CA MET A 755 25.91 -12.13 0.56
C MET A 755 25.09 -13.42 0.60
N LEU A 756 25.64 -14.53 1.11
CA LEU A 756 24.90 -15.79 1.27
C LEU A 756 23.83 -15.72 2.36
N VAL A 757 24.05 -14.94 3.42
CA VAL A 757 23.05 -14.67 4.47
C VAL A 757 21.97 -13.69 3.98
N SER A 758 22.36 -12.70 3.17
CA SER A 758 21.47 -11.66 2.66
C SER A 758 20.60 -12.13 1.49
N TYR A 759 21.14 -12.95 0.58
CA TYR A 759 20.46 -13.41 -0.64
C TYR A 759 20.14 -14.92 -0.66
N GLY A 760 20.68 -15.72 0.28
CA GLY A 760 20.44 -17.17 0.37
C GLY A 760 19.68 -17.59 1.64
N ALA A 761 19.54 -18.89 1.88
CA ALA A 761 18.78 -19.43 3.02
C ALA A 761 19.52 -19.38 4.36
N GLY A 762 20.71 -18.78 4.39
CA GLY A 762 21.61 -18.79 5.54
C GLY A 762 22.22 -20.16 5.83
N PHE A 763 23.13 -20.23 6.80
CA PHE A 763 23.70 -21.49 7.25
C PHE A 763 22.64 -22.36 7.93
N GLY A 764 22.49 -23.61 7.49
CA GLY A 764 21.50 -24.54 8.03
C GLY A 764 20.13 -24.51 7.35
N GLY A 765 19.93 -23.70 6.30
CA GLY A 765 18.68 -23.66 5.54
C GLY A 765 17.49 -23.10 6.31
N MET A 766 17.75 -22.25 7.32
CA MET A 766 16.74 -21.76 8.26
C MET A 766 15.81 -20.69 7.63
N ASN A 767 16.23 -20.01 6.55
CA ASN A 767 15.46 -18.94 5.89
C ASN A 767 15.17 -19.22 4.40
N LYS A 768 14.51 -20.34 4.09
CA LYS A 768 14.21 -20.75 2.69
C LYS A 768 13.38 -19.73 1.91
N GLU A 769 12.48 -18.99 2.57
CA GLU A 769 11.65 -17.96 1.92
C GLU A 769 12.48 -16.81 1.34
N ARG A 770 13.55 -16.40 2.05
CA ARG A 770 14.47 -15.36 1.59
C ARG A 770 15.24 -15.81 0.36
N GLU A 771 15.73 -17.05 0.36
CA GLU A 771 16.42 -17.62 -0.81
C GLU A 771 15.52 -17.63 -2.03
N ARG A 772 14.25 -18.01 -1.88
CA ARG A 772 13.27 -18.06 -2.97
C ARG A 772 13.10 -16.72 -3.69
N ARG A 773 13.14 -15.59 -2.96
CA ARG A 773 13.04 -14.23 -3.55
C ARG A 773 14.18 -13.88 -4.50
N TYR A 774 15.37 -14.44 -4.27
CA TYR A 774 16.57 -14.14 -5.06
C TYR A 774 16.98 -15.30 -5.96
N ILE A 775 16.09 -16.26 -6.22
CA ILE A 775 16.33 -17.29 -7.23
C ILE A 775 16.34 -16.62 -8.62
N PRO A 776 17.39 -16.84 -9.44
CA PRO A 776 17.45 -16.28 -10.79
C PRO A 776 16.27 -16.75 -11.63
N SER A 777 15.36 -15.84 -11.94
CA SER A 777 14.16 -16.11 -12.75
C SER A 777 13.82 -14.89 -13.62
N VAL A 778 13.15 -15.14 -14.73
CA VAL A 778 12.70 -14.08 -15.65
C VAL A 778 11.18 -14.15 -15.73
N PRO A 779 10.45 -13.11 -15.30
CA PRO A 779 8.99 -13.09 -15.40
C PRO A 779 8.53 -13.29 -16.85
N PRO A 780 7.46 -14.07 -17.10
CA PRO A 780 6.97 -14.36 -18.45
C PRO A 780 6.52 -13.09 -19.19
N GLU A 781 5.99 -12.10 -18.46
CA GLU A 781 5.66 -10.78 -19.02
C GLU A 781 6.88 -10.09 -19.62
N PHE A 782 8.05 -10.24 -18.99
CA PHE A 782 9.28 -9.62 -19.45
C PHE A 782 9.86 -10.32 -20.67
N LEU A 783 9.72 -11.65 -20.78
CA LEU A 783 10.11 -12.41 -21.98
C LEU A 783 9.38 -11.93 -23.24
N THR A 784 8.13 -11.46 -23.11
CA THR A 784 7.39 -10.91 -24.26
C THR A 784 8.02 -9.62 -24.81
N LYS A 785 8.71 -8.84 -23.98
CA LYS A 785 9.42 -7.60 -24.39
C LYS A 785 10.72 -7.88 -25.14
N LEU A 786 11.26 -9.11 -25.03
CA LEU A 786 12.56 -9.51 -25.57
C LEU A 786 12.48 -10.23 -26.93
N ASP A 787 11.28 -10.59 -27.41
CA ASP A 787 11.12 -11.30 -28.68
C ASP A 787 11.39 -10.40 -29.91
N PRO A 788 12.37 -10.74 -30.78
CA PRO A 788 12.71 -9.94 -31.97
C PRO A 788 11.61 -9.93 -33.05
N ALA A 789 10.65 -10.87 -33.01
CA ALA A 789 9.64 -11.03 -34.06
C ALA A 789 8.23 -10.56 -33.66
N GLY A 790 7.99 -10.13 -32.42
CA GLY A 790 6.62 -9.91 -31.94
C GLY A 790 5.73 -11.15 -32.14
N ARG A 791 6.34 -12.35 -32.15
CA ARG A 791 5.67 -13.64 -32.31
C ARG A 791 5.60 -14.31 -30.96
N GLN A 792 4.62 -13.91 -30.17
CA GLN A 792 4.21 -14.67 -29.00
C GLN A 792 4.06 -16.17 -29.37
N PRO A 793 4.82 -17.08 -28.75
CA PRO A 793 4.58 -18.50 -28.91
C PRO A 793 3.31 -18.84 -28.11
N GLY A 794 2.20 -18.96 -28.83
CA GLY A 794 1.03 -19.70 -28.39
C GLY A 794 0.21 -19.07 -27.27
N ASN A 795 -0.43 -17.93 -27.54
CA ASN A 795 -1.84 -17.79 -27.18
C ASN A 795 -2.56 -16.90 -28.19
N VAL A 796 -3.81 -17.28 -28.44
CA VAL A 796 -4.60 -16.98 -29.63
C VAL A 796 -4.96 -15.49 -29.71
N ILE A 797 -4.61 -14.85 -30.83
CA ILE A 797 -5.19 -13.61 -31.41
C ILE A 797 -5.72 -12.59 -30.37
N ASN A 798 -4.87 -11.67 -29.89
CA ASN A 798 -5.34 -10.40 -29.33
C ASN A 798 -4.61 -9.25 -30.01
N GLN A 799 -5.36 -8.48 -30.80
CA GLN A 799 -4.90 -7.24 -31.42
C GLN A 799 -4.59 -6.23 -30.30
N ALA A 800 -3.35 -5.73 -30.24
CA ALA A 800 -2.90 -4.84 -29.16
C ALA A 800 -3.77 -3.58 -29.06
N VAL A 801 -4.47 -3.44 -27.94
CA VAL A 801 -5.27 -2.27 -27.58
C VAL A 801 -4.34 -1.20 -26.98
N THR A 802 -4.53 0.07 -27.34
CA THR A 802 -3.66 1.18 -26.89
C THR A 802 -4.31 1.90 -25.71
N PHE A 803 -3.59 2.01 -24.59
CA PHE A 803 -4.01 2.81 -23.44
C PHE A 803 -3.89 4.31 -23.71
N ILE A 804 -4.87 5.09 -23.28
CA ILE A 804 -4.94 6.55 -23.43
C ILE A 804 -4.91 7.21 -22.05
N PRO A 805 -3.92 8.08 -21.78
CA PRO A 805 -3.86 8.87 -20.55
C PRO A 805 -5.14 9.71 -20.33
N ALA A 806 -5.57 9.84 -19.07
CA ALA A 806 -6.85 10.45 -18.69
C ALA A 806 -7.07 11.87 -19.24
N ASP A 807 -6.00 12.66 -19.37
CA ASP A 807 -6.00 14.02 -19.94
C ASP A 807 -6.26 14.04 -21.45
N LYS A 808 -5.96 12.96 -22.16
CA LYS A 808 -6.08 12.83 -23.62
C LYS A 808 -7.32 12.06 -24.08
N ILE A 809 -8.08 11.46 -23.17
CA ILE A 809 -9.29 10.67 -23.50
C ILE A 809 -10.28 11.55 -24.28
N ASP A 810 -10.56 12.75 -23.76
CA ASP A 810 -11.53 13.66 -24.36
C ASP A 810 -11.10 14.14 -25.75
N GLU A 811 -9.83 14.50 -25.94
CA GLU A 811 -9.27 14.90 -27.24
C GLU A 811 -9.33 13.75 -28.27
N THR A 812 -9.04 12.53 -27.84
CA THR A 812 -8.95 11.34 -28.70
C THR A 812 -10.32 10.86 -29.18
N PHE A 813 -11.34 10.91 -28.32
CA PHE A 813 -12.65 10.33 -28.60
C PHE A 813 -13.73 11.34 -28.97
N LYS A 814 -13.69 12.60 -28.49
CA LYS A 814 -14.75 13.61 -28.72
C LYS A 814 -14.59 14.46 -29.98
N SER A 815 -13.48 14.33 -30.72
CA SER A 815 -13.17 15.19 -31.88
C SER A 815 -13.86 14.76 -33.19
N ASP A 816 -14.06 13.46 -33.44
CA ASP A 816 -14.35 12.96 -34.80
C ASP A 816 -15.44 11.86 -34.95
N SER A 817 -16.08 11.38 -33.88
CA SER A 817 -17.06 10.26 -33.98
C SER A 817 -18.19 10.32 -32.94
N ILE A 818 -19.29 9.60 -33.19
CA ILE A 818 -20.51 9.59 -32.35
C ILE A 818 -20.16 9.35 -30.87
N GLU A 819 -20.59 10.31 -30.06
CA GLU A 819 -20.38 10.39 -28.62
C GLU A 819 -21.19 9.28 -27.91
N ASP A 820 -20.50 8.24 -27.45
CA ASP A 820 -20.97 7.20 -26.53
C ASP A 820 -22.25 6.41 -26.95
N LEU A 821 -22.07 5.23 -27.57
CA LEU A 821 -23.15 4.36 -28.03
C LEU A 821 -24.04 3.79 -26.91
N ILE A 822 -23.58 3.83 -25.66
CA ILE A 822 -24.33 3.35 -24.48
C ILE A 822 -24.86 4.49 -23.61
N ASN A 823 -24.90 5.72 -24.12
CA ASN A 823 -25.39 6.86 -23.37
C ASN A 823 -26.91 6.77 -23.10
N LYS A 824 -27.34 6.95 -21.84
CA LYS A 824 -28.75 6.82 -21.42
C LYS A 824 -29.73 7.71 -22.22
N PRO A 825 -29.42 8.98 -22.55
CA PRO A 825 -30.27 9.83 -23.38
C PRO A 825 -30.43 9.36 -24.83
N LEU A 826 -29.53 8.53 -25.36
CA LEU A 826 -29.73 7.87 -26.66
C LEU A 826 -30.77 6.75 -26.60
N GLY A 827 -31.16 6.33 -25.38
CA GLY A 827 -32.10 5.24 -25.16
C GLY A 827 -31.44 3.91 -24.83
N SER A 828 -30.16 3.90 -24.43
CA SER A 828 -29.51 2.70 -23.92
C SER A 828 -30.19 2.20 -22.66
N ARG A 829 -30.14 0.88 -22.44
CA ARG A 829 -30.79 0.24 -21.29
C ARG A 829 -29.94 -0.90 -20.76
N ILE A 830 -29.99 -1.07 -19.45
CA ILE A 830 -29.43 -2.25 -18.81
C ILE A 830 -30.48 -3.34 -18.84
N LEU A 831 -30.10 -4.52 -19.34
CA LEU A 831 -31.01 -5.64 -19.51
C LEU A 831 -30.94 -6.62 -18.35
N SER A 832 -29.72 -6.91 -17.90
CA SER A 832 -29.44 -7.82 -16.78
C SER A 832 -28.05 -7.56 -16.23
N PHE A 833 -27.84 -8.02 -15.00
CA PHE A 833 -26.59 -7.91 -14.24
C PHE A 833 -26.44 -9.11 -13.32
N SER A 834 -25.24 -9.35 -12.82
CA SER A 834 -24.97 -10.38 -11.80
C SER A 834 -25.39 -9.95 -10.41
N ASP A 835 -25.02 -8.74 -9.99
CA ASP A 835 -25.27 -8.16 -8.67
C ASP A 835 -25.31 -6.62 -8.74
N GLU A 836 -26.01 -5.99 -7.79
CA GLU A 836 -26.12 -4.52 -7.63
C GLU A 836 -26.25 -4.14 -6.14
N TRP A 837 -25.60 -4.88 -5.25
CA TRP A 837 -25.87 -4.80 -3.80
C TRP A 837 -25.69 -3.40 -3.20
N PHE A 838 -24.59 -2.72 -3.52
CA PHE A 838 -24.25 -1.42 -2.92
C PHE A 838 -24.68 -0.24 -3.79
N ALA A 839 -24.56 -0.36 -5.12
CA ALA A 839 -24.96 0.69 -6.05
C ALA A 839 -25.44 0.11 -7.40
N ALA A 840 -26.47 0.73 -7.99
CA ALA A 840 -27.14 0.24 -9.19
C ALA A 840 -26.29 0.41 -10.46
N ALA A 841 -26.30 -0.59 -11.34
CA ALA A 841 -25.58 -0.57 -12.60
C ALA A 841 -26.10 0.52 -13.54
N GLU A 842 -27.36 0.95 -13.38
CA GLU A 842 -27.95 2.04 -14.17
C GLU A 842 -27.11 3.32 -14.17
N ASN A 843 -26.32 3.54 -13.11
CA ASN A 843 -25.45 4.69 -12.97
C ASN A 843 -24.32 4.72 -14.02
N LEU A 844 -23.87 3.57 -14.52
CA LEU A 844 -22.76 3.45 -15.48
C LEU A 844 -22.97 4.28 -16.74
N THR A 845 -24.21 4.34 -17.22
CA THR A 845 -24.60 4.98 -18.49
C THR A 845 -25.06 6.43 -18.33
N THR A 846 -25.01 6.97 -17.11
CA THR A 846 -25.48 8.34 -16.80
C THR A 846 -24.58 9.38 -17.46
N PRO A 847 -25.11 10.40 -18.17
CA PRO A 847 -24.29 11.35 -18.93
C PRO A 847 -23.44 12.27 -18.05
N THR A 848 -23.86 12.54 -16.82
CA THR A 848 -23.13 13.44 -15.91
C THR A 848 -21.88 12.78 -15.34
N PRO A 849 -20.82 13.55 -15.04
CA PRO A 849 -19.70 13.07 -14.24
C PRO A 849 -20.19 12.50 -12.89
N PRO A 850 -19.49 11.49 -12.34
CA PRO A 850 -19.86 10.92 -11.05
C PRO A 850 -19.71 11.95 -9.92
N ILE A 851 -20.54 11.83 -8.89
CA ILE A 851 -20.48 12.70 -7.69
C ILE A 851 -20.38 11.91 -6.39
N ARG A 852 -19.70 12.47 -5.39
CA ARG A 852 -19.62 11.91 -4.03
C ARG A 852 -20.47 12.72 -3.05
N LYS A 853 -21.22 12.03 -2.18
CA LYS A 853 -21.97 12.64 -1.07
C LYS A 853 -21.51 12.04 0.27
N PRO A 854 -20.43 12.57 0.87
CA PRO A 854 -19.94 12.07 2.16
C PRO A 854 -21.03 12.14 3.24
N GLY A 855 -21.19 11.07 4.02
CA GLY A 855 -22.17 10.99 5.11
C GLY A 855 -23.58 10.57 4.70
N VAL A 856 -23.84 10.32 3.42
CA VAL A 856 -25.12 9.75 2.96
C VAL A 856 -24.97 8.23 2.90
N PHE A 857 -25.82 7.51 3.63
CA PHE A 857 -25.86 6.05 3.68
C PHE A 857 -27.22 5.55 3.15
N THR A 858 -27.18 4.46 2.39
CA THR A 858 -28.34 3.65 2.00
C THR A 858 -28.50 2.48 2.99
N PHE A 859 -29.54 1.67 2.82
CA PHE A 859 -29.73 0.46 3.63
C PHE A 859 -28.61 -0.59 3.41
N ALA A 860 -27.87 -0.49 2.31
CA ALA A 860 -26.79 -1.41 1.96
C ALA A 860 -25.40 -0.89 2.36
N GLY A 861 -25.21 0.41 2.60
CA GLY A 861 -23.89 0.98 2.91
C GLY A 861 -23.79 2.47 2.60
N ALA A 862 -22.57 2.96 2.34
CA ALA A 862 -22.39 4.33 1.88
C ALA A 862 -22.98 4.51 0.47
N TRP A 863 -23.58 5.66 0.18
CA TRP A 863 -24.11 5.94 -1.15
C TRP A 863 -22.99 6.26 -2.15
N TYR A 864 -23.00 5.55 -3.29
CA TYR A 864 -22.09 5.77 -4.43
C TYR A 864 -22.86 6.09 -5.71
N ASP A 865 -22.26 6.96 -6.54
CA ASP A 865 -22.73 7.29 -7.88
C ASP A 865 -22.01 6.41 -8.93
N GLY A 866 -22.34 5.12 -8.90
CA GLY A 866 -21.73 4.10 -9.75
C GLY A 866 -22.47 2.77 -9.62
N TRP A 867 -21.89 1.72 -10.21
CA TRP A 867 -22.24 0.32 -9.99
C TRP A 867 -21.29 -0.26 -8.96
N GLU A 868 -21.81 -0.95 -7.94
CA GLU A 868 -20.98 -1.63 -6.94
C GLU A 868 -21.65 -2.92 -6.48
N THR A 869 -20.89 -4.01 -6.54
CA THR A 869 -21.35 -5.37 -6.22
C THR A 869 -20.90 -5.81 -4.84
N ARG A 870 -21.56 -6.85 -4.29
CA ARG A 870 -21.18 -7.45 -3.01
C ARG A 870 -19.77 -8.05 -3.07
N ARG A 871 -19.07 -8.01 -1.93
CA ARG A 871 -17.72 -8.57 -1.80
C ARG A 871 -17.72 -10.09 -1.85
N HIS A 872 -16.57 -10.65 -2.23
CA HIS A 872 -16.27 -12.08 -2.24
C HIS A 872 -17.22 -12.83 -3.20
N ASN A 873 -17.27 -12.36 -4.44
CA ASN A 873 -18.00 -13.04 -5.49
C ASN A 873 -17.47 -14.48 -5.64
N PRO A 874 -18.31 -15.52 -5.49
CA PRO A 874 -17.87 -16.91 -5.68
C PRO A 874 -17.63 -17.25 -7.16
N GLU A 875 -18.10 -16.39 -8.07
CA GLU A 875 -17.91 -16.50 -9.51
C GLU A 875 -16.67 -15.70 -9.95
N PRO A 876 -16.04 -16.05 -11.09
CA PRO A 876 -14.80 -15.41 -11.52
C PRO A 876 -14.94 -13.92 -11.88
N PHE A 877 -16.16 -13.44 -12.14
CA PHE A 877 -16.45 -12.04 -12.45
C PHE A 877 -17.92 -11.69 -12.24
N ASP A 878 -18.16 -10.43 -11.90
CA ASP A 878 -19.44 -9.76 -12.04
C ASP A 878 -19.62 -9.22 -13.45
N TRP A 879 -20.87 -9.09 -13.90
CA TRP A 879 -21.16 -8.64 -15.26
C TRP A 879 -22.45 -7.84 -15.36
N VAL A 880 -22.51 -6.98 -16.37
CA VAL A 880 -23.72 -6.22 -16.74
C VAL A 880 -23.88 -6.22 -18.26
N VAL A 881 -25.11 -6.48 -18.72
CA VAL A 881 -25.50 -6.48 -20.13
C VAL A 881 -26.24 -5.20 -20.47
N ILE A 882 -25.75 -4.49 -21.48
CA ILE A 882 -26.23 -3.18 -21.91
C ILE A 882 -26.66 -3.25 -23.37
N ARG A 883 -27.90 -2.85 -23.65
CA ARG A 883 -28.41 -2.60 -25.01
C ARG A 883 -27.94 -1.21 -25.46
N LEU A 884 -27.30 -1.13 -26.64
CA LEU A 884 -26.89 0.15 -27.21
C LEU A 884 -28.11 1.06 -27.44
N GLY A 885 -27.95 2.38 -27.31
CA GLY A 885 -29.03 3.35 -27.61
C GLY A 885 -29.32 3.48 -29.11
N VAL A 886 -28.45 2.94 -29.95
CA VAL A 886 -28.59 2.90 -31.41
C VAL A 886 -29.00 1.51 -31.90
N ALA A 887 -29.51 1.42 -33.13
CA ALA A 887 -29.91 0.15 -33.71
C ALA A 887 -28.74 -0.86 -33.76
N SER A 888 -27.57 -0.41 -34.23
CA SER A 888 -26.30 -1.12 -34.13
C SER A 888 -25.13 -0.14 -34.26
N GLY A 889 -23.93 -0.52 -33.83
CA GLY A 889 -22.75 0.34 -33.97
C GLY A 889 -21.43 -0.44 -34.01
N LYS A 890 -20.42 0.16 -34.65
CA LYS A 890 -19.04 -0.32 -34.65
C LYS A 890 -18.26 0.38 -33.54
N VAL A 891 -17.40 -0.33 -32.84
CA VAL A 891 -16.69 0.16 -31.65
C VAL A 891 -15.29 0.64 -32.03
N LYS A 892 -14.90 1.81 -31.53
CA LYS A 892 -13.58 2.44 -31.69
C LYS A 892 -12.76 2.37 -30.39
N GLY A 893 -13.40 2.50 -29.24
CA GLY A 893 -12.72 2.46 -27.95
C GLY A 893 -13.67 2.55 -26.76
N PHE A 894 -13.08 2.57 -25.57
CA PHE A 894 -13.79 2.45 -24.29
C PHE A 894 -13.24 3.44 -23.28
N GLU A 895 -14.10 3.90 -22.37
CA GLU A 895 -13.68 4.58 -21.14
C GLU A 895 -14.35 3.94 -19.93
N ILE A 896 -13.57 3.67 -18.89
CA ILE A 896 -14.05 3.18 -17.58
C ILE A 896 -13.55 4.15 -16.50
N ASP A 897 -14.48 4.76 -15.79
CA ASP A 897 -14.23 5.69 -14.71
C ASP A 897 -14.49 4.99 -13.38
N THR A 898 -13.48 4.88 -12.52
CA THR A 898 -13.58 4.30 -11.17
C THR A 898 -13.70 5.38 -10.09
N ALA A 899 -14.01 6.63 -10.45
CA ALA A 899 -14.09 7.77 -9.53
C ALA A 899 -14.80 7.45 -8.20
N PHE A 900 -14.16 7.86 -7.11
CA PHE A 900 -14.59 7.68 -5.72
C PHE A 900 -14.53 6.25 -5.17
N PHE A 901 -14.32 5.23 -6.00
CA PHE A 901 -13.96 3.89 -5.56
C PHE A 901 -12.44 3.82 -5.36
N ASN A 902 -12.00 3.72 -4.11
CA ASN A 902 -10.59 3.80 -3.74
C ASN A 902 -10.26 2.70 -2.73
N GLY A 903 -9.78 1.57 -3.25
CA GLY A 903 -9.61 0.30 -2.55
C GLY A 903 -10.73 -0.72 -2.82
N ASN A 904 -11.88 -0.27 -3.31
CA ASN A 904 -13.03 -1.11 -3.71
C ASN A 904 -13.42 -0.91 -5.19
N GLN A 905 -12.53 -0.36 -6.01
CA GLN A 905 -12.75 -0.28 -7.46
C GLN A 905 -12.72 -1.68 -8.10
N ALA A 906 -13.27 -1.80 -9.31
CA ALA A 906 -12.99 -2.94 -10.17
C ALA A 906 -11.47 -3.12 -10.33
N PRO A 907 -10.88 -4.27 -9.95
CA PRO A 907 -9.45 -4.55 -10.18
C PRO A 907 -9.14 -4.67 -11.66
N GLU A 908 -9.93 -5.46 -12.38
CA GLU A 908 -9.79 -5.66 -13.81
C GLU A 908 -11.16 -5.72 -14.49
N VAL A 909 -11.17 -5.35 -15.77
CA VAL A 909 -12.38 -5.26 -16.59
C VAL A 909 -12.16 -5.87 -17.97
N ALA A 910 -13.21 -6.47 -18.54
CA ALA A 910 -13.23 -6.89 -19.94
C ALA A 910 -14.58 -6.52 -20.57
N VAL A 911 -14.61 -6.34 -21.90
CA VAL A 911 -15.85 -6.01 -22.62
C VAL A 911 -16.07 -6.98 -23.76
N GLN A 912 -17.26 -7.54 -23.81
CA GLN A 912 -17.72 -8.38 -24.88
C GLN A 912 -18.88 -7.71 -25.63
N GLY A 913 -19.10 -8.06 -26.89
CA GLY A 913 -20.26 -7.61 -27.65
C GLY A 913 -20.87 -8.71 -28.49
N CYS A 914 -22.13 -8.52 -28.86
CA CYS A 914 -22.84 -9.40 -29.76
C CYS A 914 -23.84 -8.62 -30.65
N PHE A 915 -24.24 -9.25 -31.75
CA PHE A 915 -25.26 -8.73 -32.66
C PHE A 915 -26.48 -9.65 -32.61
N ILE A 916 -27.59 -9.15 -32.07
CA ILE A 916 -28.82 -9.91 -31.86
C ILE A 916 -30.01 -9.06 -32.31
N SER A 917 -30.98 -9.69 -32.97
CA SER A 917 -32.27 -9.06 -33.33
C SER A 917 -33.15 -8.88 -32.11
N ASP A 918 -33.98 -7.83 -32.07
CA ASP A 918 -34.84 -7.49 -30.92
C ASP A 918 -35.73 -8.68 -30.45
N ASP A 919 -36.16 -9.56 -31.37
CA ASP A 919 -36.96 -10.77 -31.03
C ASP A 919 -36.22 -11.82 -30.17
N ARG A 920 -34.89 -11.76 -30.12
CA ARG A 920 -34.00 -12.69 -29.40
C ARG A 920 -33.30 -12.03 -28.19
N GLU A 921 -33.73 -10.83 -27.79
CA GLU A 921 -33.11 -10.06 -26.70
C GLU A 921 -33.11 -10.82 -25.35
N GLU A 922 -34.10 -11.66 -25.10
CA GLU A 922 -34.16 -12.52 -23.90
C GLU A 922 -33.05 -13.57 -23.83
N GLU A 923 -32.43 -13.94 -24.95
CA GLU A 923 -31.29 -14.86 -24.96
C GLU A 923 -30.01 -14.18 -24.43
N ALA A 924 -29.84 -12.89 -24.71
CA ALA A 924 -28.68 -12.11 -24.30
C ALA A 924 -28.59 -11.91 -22.77
N LYS A 925 -29.72 -12.04 -22.07
CA LYS A 925 -29.79 -11.93 -20.61
C LYS A 925 -29.24 -13.14 -19.87
N LYS A 926 -29.14 -14.29 -20.56
CA LYS A 926 -28.67 -15.55 -19.96
C LYS A 926 -27.15 -15.51 -19.77
N LYS A 927 -26.68 -16.01 -18.62
CA LYS A 927 -25.25 -16.08 -18.25
C LYS A 927 -24.41 -16.83 -19.30
N ASP A 928 -24.94 -17.95 -19.81
CA ASP A 928 -24.24 -18.89 -20.69
C ASP A 928 -24.45 -18.63 -22.20
N PHE A 929 -24.74 -17.40 -22.58
CA PHE A 929 -24.93 -17.07 -23.98
C PHE A 929 -23.62 -17.20 -24.77
N ALA A 930 -23.60 -18.05 -25.79
CA ALA A 930 -22.37 -18.44 -26.49
C ALA A 930 -21.93 -17.46 -27.60
N GLU A 931 -22.78 -16.54 -28.05
CA GLU A 931 -22.45 -15.61 -29.15
C GLU A 931 -21.78 -14.29 -28.66
N TRP A 932 -21.34 -14.24 -27.39
CA TRP A 932 -20.53 -13.13 -26.89
C TRP A 932 -19.10 -13.19 -27.46
N GLU A 933 -18.67 -12.12 -28.11
CA GLU A 933 -17.31 -11.97 -28.65
C GLU A 933 -16.55 -10.94 -27.82
N THR A 934 -15.33 -11.26 -27.41
CA THR A 934 -14.48 -10.31 -26.67
C THR A 934 -14.01 -9.19 -27.60
N ILE A 935 -14.38 -7.95 -27.27
CA ILE A 935 -13.97 -6.74 -28.00
C ILE A 935 -12.82 -6.04 -27.27
N LEU A 936 -12.90 -5.96 -25.94
CA LEU A 936 -11.82 -5.51 -25.07
C LEU A 936 -11.36 -6.71 -24.22
N PRO A 937 -10.11 -7.19 -24.38
CA PRO A 937 -9.57 -8.20 -23.48
C PRO A 937 -9.45 -7.65 -22.06
N LYS A 938 -9.13 -8.51 -21.09
CA LYS A 938 -8.97 -8.11 -19.68
C LYS A 938 -7.95 -6.97 -19.56
N GLN A 939 -8.32 -5.88 -18.88
CA GLN A 939 -7.51 -4.70 -18.63
C GLN A 939 -7.58 -4.34 -17.15
N GLU A 940 -6.47 -3.88 -16.58
CA GLU A 940 -6.41 -3.44 -15.19
C GLU A 940 -7.02 -2.04 -15.00
N CYS A 941 -7.63 -1.82 -13.83
CA CYS A 941 -8.21 -0.55 -13.41
C CYS A 941 -7.64 -0.12 -12.06
N GLY A 942 -7.10 1.10 -12.02
CA GLY A 942 -6.62 1.76 -10.81
C GLY A 942 -7.75 2.46 -10.02
N PRO A 943 -7.46 2.88 -8.78
CA PRO A 943 -8.42 3.52 -7.90
C PRO A 943 -8.78 4.93 -8.35
N SER A 944 -10.07 5.26 -8.28
CA SER A 944 -10.61 6.62 -8.44
C SER A 944 -10.07 7.42 -9.64
N GLN A 945 -9.97 6.80 -10.81
CA GLN A 945 -9.42 7.44 -12.02
C GLN A 945 -10.16 7.03 -13.31
N ARG A 946 -9.96 7.80 -14.38
CA ARG A 946 -10.48 7.51 -15.73
C ARG A 946 -9.47 6.67 -16.50
N HIS A 947 -9.95 5.59 -17.12
CA HIS A 947 -9.17 4.70 -17.97
C HIS A 947 -9.71 4.75 -19.39
N GLY A 948 -8.85 4.96 -20.38
CA GLY A 948 -9.24 5.00 -21.79
C GLY A 948 -8.48 3.97 -22.61
N TRP A 949 -9.18 3.26 -23.49
CA TRP A 949 -8.57 2.28 -24.40
C TRP A 949 -9.04 2.47 -25.83
N LEU A 950 -8.09 2.66 -26.74
CA LEU A 950 -8.31 2.79 -28.17
C LEU A 950 -8.02 1.47 -28.87
N LEU A 951 -8.98 0.98 -29.67
CA LEU A 951 -8.76 -0.19 -30.51
C LEU A 951 -7.85 0.17 -31.70
N PRO A 952 -6.97 -0.75 -32.14
CA PRO A 952 -6.04 -0.48 -33.25
C PRO A 952 -6.76 -0.20 -34.57
N LYS A 953 -7.98 -0.73 -34.72
CA LYS A 953 -8.90 -0.45 -35.81
C LYS A 953 -10.32 -0.48 -35.26
N ILE A 954 -11.20 0.34 -35.83
CA ILE A 954 -12.64 0.23 -35.57
C ILE A 954 -13.14 -1.17 -35.92
N THR A 955 -14.06 -1.72 -35.14
CA THR A 955 -14.51 -3.10 -35.33
C THR A 955 -15.14 -3.29 -36.71
N ASP A 956 -14.79 -4.39 -37.38
CA ASP A 956 -15.39 -4.72 -38.68
C ASP A 956 -16.86 -5.14 -38.53
N LYS A 957 -17.18 -5.83 -37.43
CA LYS A 957 -18.53 -6.23 -37.04
C LYS A 957 -19.27 -5.08 -36.32
N ALA A 958 -20.58 -5.03 -36.54
CA ALA A 958 -21.50 -4.19 -35.80
C ALA A 958 -22.02 -4.94 -34.57
N TYR A 959 -22.28 -4.22 -33.49
CA TYR A 959 -22.83 -4.77 -32.26
C TYR A 959 -24.14 -4.07 -31.90
N THR A 960 -24.98 -4.78 -31.15
CA THR A 960 -26.28 -4.30 -30.65
C THR A 960 -26.33 -4.26 -29.13
N HIS A 961 -25.53 -5.13 -28.51
CA HIS A 961 -25.41 -5.31 -27.07
C HIS A 961 -23.94 -5.42 -26.70
N VAL A 962 -23.62 -4.97 -25.49
CA VAL A 962 -22.31 -5.16 -24.86
C VAL A 962 -22.46 -5.73 -23.46
N ARG A 963 -21.50 -6.57 -23.06
CA ARG A 963 -21.38 -7.11 -21.70
C ARG A 963 -20.08 -6.60 -21.10
N LEU A 964 -20.19 -5.81 -20.05
CA LEU A 964 -19.05 -5.41 -19.21
C LEU A 964 -18.83 -6.50 -18.15
N GLN A 965 -17.60 -6.92 -17.97
CA GLN A 965 -17.17 -7.89 -16.97
C GLN A 965 -16.20 -7.21 -16.01
N MET A 966 -16.36 -7.45 -14.71
CA MET A 966 -15.56 -6.92 -13.60
C MET A 966 -15.02 -8.08 -12.79
N PHE A 967 -13.70 -8.17 -12.61
CA PHE A 967 -13.03 -9.33 -12.03
C PHE A 967 -12.39 -9.02 -10.67
N PRO A 968 -12.70 -9.79 -9.60
CA PRO A 968 -13.88 -10.65 -9.43
C PRO A 968 -15.16 -9.86 -9.10
N ASP A 969 -15.00 -8.75 -8.36
CA ASP A 969 -16.04 -7.84 -7.89
C ASP A 969 -15.45 -6.44 -7.61
N GLY A 970 -16.29 -5.45 -7.30
CA GLY A 970 -15.85 -4.08 -7.01
C GLY A 970 -16.84 -3.00 -7.44
N GLY A 971 -16.32 -1.80 -7.71
CA GLY A 971 -17.10 -0.63 -8.10
C GLY A 971 -16.58 0.09 -9.35
N ILE A 972 -17.51 0.52 -10.20
CA ILE A 972 -17.26 1.30 -11.42
C ILE A 972 -18.24 2.48 -11.46
N ALA A 973 -17.74 3.71 -11.60
CA ALA A 973 -18.56 4.91 -11.62
C ALA A 973 -19.25 5.15 -12.97
N ARG A 974 -18.50 5.10 -14.08
CA ARG A 974 -19.04 5.28 -15.44
C ARG A 974 -18.41 4.31 -16.43
N PHE A 975 -19.19 3.95 -17.46
CA PHE A 975 -18.73 3.20 -18.61
C PHE A 975 -19.17 3.92 -19.90
N ARG A 976 -18.23 4.19 -20.80
CA ARG A 976 -18.48 4.80 -22.12
C ARG A 976 -18.00 3.88 -23.23
N LEU A 977 -18.78 3.82 -24.31
CA LEU A 977 -18.47 3.05 -25.50
C LEU A 977 -18.40 3.95 -26.73
N PHE A 978 -17.21 4.30 -27.17
CA PHE A 978 -17.01 5.18 -28.33
C PHE A 978 -17.05 4.40 -29.64
N GLY A 979 -17.74 4.92 -30.64
CA GLY A 979 -17.91 4.21 -31.91
C GLY A 979 -18.72 4.96 -32.97
N GLU A 980 -19.04 4.26 -34.05
CA GLU A 980 -19.87 4.75 -35.15
C GLU A 980 -21.22 4.03 -35.13
N ALA A 981 -22.31 4.78 -35.02
CA ALA A 981 -23.65 4.22 -35.18
C ALA A 981 -23.90 3.83 -36.64
N LEU A 982 -24.38 2.61 -36.84
CA LEU A 982 -24.83 2.12 -38.14
C LEU A 982 -26.36 2.23 -38.21
N PRO A 983 -26.88 3.20 -38.97
CA PRO A 983 -28.31 3.44 -39.02
C PRO A 983 -29.02 2.35 -39.82
N VAL A 984 -30.14 1.85 -39.27
CA VAL A 984 -31.11 1.08 -40.05
C VAL A 984 -31.96 2.07 -40.81
N LEU A 985 -31.73 2.18 -42.12
CA LEU A 985 -32.50 3.06 -43.00
C LEU A 985 -33.83 2.41 -43.38
N PRO A 986 -34.90 3.21 -43.59
CA PRO A 986 -36.14 2.70 -44.17
C PRO A 986 -35.89 2.00 -45.52
N GLN A 987 -36.65 0.94 -45.80
CA GLN A 987 -36.57 0.23 -47.07
C GLN A 987 -37.14 1.07 -48.23
N ASP A 988 -38.15 1.90 -47.95
CA ASP A 988 -38.71 2.84 -48.91
C ASP A 988 -37.90 4.15 -48.93
N VAL A 989 -37.42 4.52 -50.12
CA VAL A 989 -36.63 5.75 -50.35
C VAL A 989 -37.48 7.01 -50.14
N ASN A 990 -38.80 6.89 -50.28
CA ASN A 990 -39.73 8.00 -50.15
C ASN A 990 -40.23 8.23 -48.72
N GLU A 991 -39.85 7.37 -47.77
CA GLU A 991 -40.24 7.54 -46.37
C GLU A 991 -39.55 8.79 -45.79
N VAL A 992 -40.34 9.67 -45.17
CA VAL A 992 -39.83 10.87 -44.50
C VAL A 992 -39.40 10.49 -43.09
N PHE A 993 -38.12 10.70 -42.77
CA PHE A 993 -37.57 10.46 -41.44
C PHE A 993 -36.61 11.57 -41.02
N ASP A 994 -36.22 11.60 -39.75
CA ASP A 994 -35.29 12.60 -39.24
C ASP A 994 -33.85 12.27 -39.66
N LEU A 995 -33.33 13.07 -40.60
CA LEU A 995 -31.98 12.97 -41.16
C LEU A 995 -30.89 13.43 -40.17
N ALA A 996 -31.25 14.25 -39.18
CA ALA A 996 -30.33 14.81 -38.20
C ALA A 996 -30.23 13.96 -36.92
N ALA A 997 -31.15 13.01 -36.71
CA ALA A 997 -31.18 12.20 -35.50
C ALA A 997 -29.89 11.40 -35.28
N THR A 998 -29.36 11.39 -34.05
CA THR A 998 -28.14 10.63 -33.71
C THR A 998 -28.31 9.13 -33.92
N VAL A 999 -29.50 8.59 -33.63
CA VAL A 999 -29.85 7.18 -33.91
C VAL A 999 -29.80 6.82 -35.39
N LYS A 1000 -29.84 7.81 -36.29
CA LYS A 1000 -29.68 7.66 -37.74
C LYS A 1000 -28.29 8.09 -38.24
N GLY A 1001 -27.34 8.33 -37.34
CA GLY A 1001 -25.96 8.71 -37.66
C GLY A 1001 -25.71 10.21 -37.79
N GLY A 1002 -26.67 11.07 -37.39
CA GLY A 1002 -26.46 12.51 -37.34
C GLY A 1002 -25.48 12.91 -36.24
N VAL A 1003 -24.61 13.88 -36.52
CA VAL A 1003 -23.54 14.33 -35.61
C VAL A 1003 -23.46 15.86 -35.60
N ALA A 1004 -23.42 16.48 -34.43
CA ALA A 1004 -23.12 17.89 -34.30
C ALA A 1004 -21.60 18.07 -34.33
N VAL A 1005 -21.08 18.78 -35.33
CA VAL A 1005 -19.63 18.82 -35.62
C VAL A 1005 -18.96 20.02 -34.97
N LYS A 1006 -19.58 21.21 -35.09
CA LYS A 1006 -19.01 22.47 -34.60
C LYS A 1006 -20.11 23.37 -34.02
N CYS A 1007 -19.74 24.24 -33.10
CA CYS A 1007 -20.62 25.26 -32.54
C CYS A 1007 -19.85 26.54 -32.20
N SER A 1008 -20.55 27.67 -32.05
CA SER A 1008 -19.96 28.95 -31.63
C SER A 1008 -19.58 28.99 -30.14
N ASP A 1009 -20.50 28.55 -29.28
CA ASP A 1009 -20.37 28.58 -27.81
C ASP A 1009 -21.15 27.40 -27.19
N GLN A 1010 -20.74 26.97 -25.99
CA GLN A 1010 -21.47 26.01 -25.16
C GLN A 1010 -21.32 26.44 -23.71
N HIS A 1011 -22.32 27.12 -23.17
CA HIS A 1011 -22.31 27.55 -21.77
C HIS A 1011 -22.89 26.49 -20.84
N PHE A 1012 -24.07 25.97 -21.21
CA PHE A 1012 -24.75 24.88 -20.51
C PHE A 1012 -25.28 23.86 -21.52
N GLY A 1013 -25.18 22.58 -21.16
CA GLY A 1013 -25.47 21.48 -22.08
C GLY A 1013 -24.49 21.42 -23.27
N THR A 1014 -24.68 20.44 -24.15
CA THR A 1014 -23.82 20.19 -25.31
C THR A 1014 -24.61 20.27 -26.62
N LYS A 1015 -23.94 20.64 -27.71
CA LYS A 1015 -24.48 20.69 -29.08
C LYS A 1015 -25.09 19.36 -29.51
N ASP A 1016 -24.56 18.24 -29.04
CA ASP A 1016 -24.99 16.89 -29.37
C ASP A 1016 -26.38 16.57 -28.81
N ASN A 1017 -26.77 17.24 -27.72
CA ASN A 1017 -28.10 17.11 -27.14
C ASN A 1017 -29.22 17.53 -28.12
N LEU A 1018 -28.91 18.38 -29.11
CA LEU A 1018 -29.88 18.82 -30.11
C LEU A 1018 -30.46 17.67 -30.94
N LEU A 1019 -29.73 16.55 -31.04
CA LEU A 1019 -30.02 15.43 -31.94
C LEU A 1019 -30.58 14.20 -31.22
N LEU A 1020 -30.73 14.29 -29.89
CA LEU A 1020 -31.21 13.21 -29.04
C LEU A 1020 -32.72 12.95 -29.20
N PRO A 1021 -33.20 11.73 -28.91
CA PRO A 1021 -34.62 11.43 -28.92
C PRO A 1021 -35.39 12.19 -27.82
N GLY A 1022 -36.71 12.30 -28.01
CA GLY A 1022 -37.62 12.96 -27.07
C GLY A 1022 -37.48 14.49 -27.03
N ARG A 1023 -37.98 15.10 -25.95
CA ARG A 1023 -37.93 16.56 -25.68
C ARG A 1023 -37.14 16.92 -24.41
N GLY A 1024 -36.43 15.95 -23.81
CA GLY A 1024 -35.68 16.14 -22.58
C GLY A 1024 -36.54 16.37 -21.33
N VAL A 1025 -35.89 16.50 -20.18
CA VAL A 1025 -36.51 16.61 -18.85
C VAL A 1025 -36.45 18.03 -18.28
N ASP A 1026 -35.34 18.73 -18.49
CA ASP A 1026 -35.10 20.09 -17.98
C ASP A 1026 -34.26 20.91 -18.98
N MET A 1027 -33.51 21.95 -18.58
CA MET A 1027 -32.66 22.72 -19.51
C MET A 1027 -31.30 22.04 -19.79
N GLY A 1028 -30.78 21.22 -18.87
CA GLY A 1028 -29.43 20.67 -18.89
C GLY A 1028 -29.16 19.67 -20.02
N ASP A 1029 -30.22 19.04 -20.54
CA ASP A 1029 -30.17 18.14 -21.69
C ASP A 1029 -30.52 18.84 -23.03
N GLY A 1030 -30.25 20.15 -23.13
CA GLY A 1030 -30.30 20.94 -24.37
C GLY A 1030 -28.94 21.52 -24.73
N TRP A 1031 -28.92 22.53 -25.61
CA TRP A 1031 -27.75 23.34 -25.93
C TRP A 1031 -28.06 24.82 -25.60
N GLU A 1032 -27.25 25.45 -24.76
CA GLU A 1032 -27.40 26.84 -24.34
C GLU A 1032 -26.09 27.62 -24.43
N THR A 1033 -26.17 28.85 -24.92
CA THR A 1033 -25.04 29.78 -25.04
C THR A 1033 -25.07 30.92 -24.04
N LYS A 1034 -23.92 31.58 -23.85
CA LYS A 1034 -23.80 32.74 -22.96
C LYS A 1034 -24.64 33.90 -23.48
N ARG A 1035 -25.26 34.62 -22.54
CA ARG A 1035 -25.96 35.88 -22.85
C ARG A 1035 -24.98 36.89 -23.47
N SER A 1036 -25.25 37.28 -24.71
CA SER A 1036 -24.46 38.26 -25.44
C SER A 1036 -24.98 39.69 -25.22
N ARG A 1037 -24.16 40.68 -25.57
CA ARG A 1037 -24.51 42.12 -25.51
C ARG A 1037 -24.08 42.77 -26.83
N GLY A 1038 -25.04 43.10 -27.70
CA GLY A 1038 -24.78 43.71 -29.01
C GLY A 1038 -25.39 42.91 -30.16
N VAL A 1039 -24.89 43.12 -31.37
CA VAL A 1039 -25.23 42.29 -32.53
C VAL A 1039 -24.36 41.03 -32.46
N HIS A 1040 -24.97 39.91 -32.09
CA HIS A 1040 -24.32 38.61 -31.94
C HIS A 1040 -25.23 37.53 -32.52
N ILE A 1041 -24.63 36.42 -32.95
CA ILE A 1041 -25.33 35.19 -33.34
C ILE A 1041 -24.56 34.00 -32.79
N ASP A 1042 -25.27 32.97 -32.38
CA ASP A 1042 -24.70 31.68 -32.06
C ASP A 1042 -25.16 30.62 -33.06
N TRP A 1043 -24.35 29.58 -33.28
CA TRP A 1043 -24.62 28.60 -34.32
C TRP A 1043 -24.09 27.20 -33.98
N VAL A 1044 -24.70 26.19 -34.60
CA VAL A 1044 -24.25 24.79 -34.59
C VAL A 1044 -24.30 24.24 -36.00
N ILE A 1045 -23.24 23.55 -36.41
CA ILE A 1045 -23.16 22.78 -37.66
C ILE A 1045 -23.41 21.30 -37.36
N ILE A 1046 -24.38 20.73 -38.05
CA ILE A 1046 -24.85 19.36 -37.92
C ILE A 1046 -24.58 18.63 -39.24
N LYS A 1047 -23.88 17.50 -39.19
CA LYS A 1047 -23.77 16.53 -40.27
C LYS A 1047 -24.99 15.61 -40.23
N LEU A 1048 -25.70 15.51 -41.35
CA LEU A 1048 -26.83 14.60 -41.48
C LEU A 1048 -26.32 13.15 -41.57
N GLY A 1049 -27.03 12.23 -40.92
CA GLY A 1049 -26.67 10.82 -40.93
C GLY A 1049 -26.81 10.17 -42.31
N THR A 1050 -27.69 10.72 -43.16
CA THR A 1050 -27.77 10.36 -44.57
C THR A 1050 -28.05 11.63 -45.39
N PRO A 1051 -27.34 11.84 -46.52
CA PRO A 1051 -27.64 12.94 -47.41
C PRO A 1051 -29.09 12.86 -47.91
N GLY A 1052 -29.80 13.97 -47.86
CA GLY A 1052 -31.24 13.95 -48.12
C GLY A 1052 -31.83 15.29 -48.55
N ILE A 1053 -33.09 15.20 -49.01
CA ILE A 1053 -33.92 16.35 -49.36
C ILE A 1053 -34.73 16.71 -48.12
N ILE A 1054 -34.68 17.97 -47.69
CA ILE A 1054 -35.34 18.47 -46.47
C ILE A 1054 -36.79 18.82 -46.80
N ASP A 1055 -37.74 18.18 -46.11
CA ASP A 1055 -39.19 18.40 -46.28
C ASP A 1055 -39.79 19.22 -45.12
N LYS A 1056 -39.31 19.00 -43.89
CA LYS A 1056 -39.80 19.67 -42.67
C LYS A 1056 -38.68 19.91 -41.66
N LEU A 1057 -38.67 21.07 -41.02
CA LEU A 1057 -37.74 21.42 -39.94
C LEU A 1057 -38.50 21.63 -38.64
N VAL A 1058 -37.96 21.16 -37.52
CA VAL A 1058 -38.49 21.43 -36.18
C VAL A 1058 -37.38 21.95 -35.29
N VAL A 1059 -37.60 23.10 -34.67
CA VAL A 1059 -36.73 23.66 -33.63
C VAL A 1059 -37.51 23.69 -32.33
N ASP A 1060 -37.11 22.87 -31.37
CA ASP A 1060 -37.77 22.75 -30.08
C ASP A 1060 -37.00 23.55 -29.03
N THR A 1061 -37.69 24.45 -28.32
CA THR A 1061 -37.14 25.22 -27.19
C THR A 1061 -37.66 24.72 -25.84
N ALA A 1062 -38.06 23.44 -25.75
CA ALA A 1062 -38.56 22.85 -24.51
C ALA A 1062 -37.67 23.21 -23.30
N HIS A 1063 -38.31 23.54 -22.18
CA HIS A 1063 -37.70 23.92 -20.90
C HIS A 1063 -36.95 25.26 -20.89
N PHE A 1064 -36.60 25.84 -22.04
CA PHE A 1064 -36.02 27.18 -22.14
C PHE A 1064 -37.12 28.25 -22.10
N ARG A 1065 -37.48 28.68 -20.89
CA ARG A 1065 -38.63 29.59 -20.67
C ARG A 1065 -38.24 31.07 -20.61
N GLY A 1066 -37.06 31.38 -20.09
CA GLY A 1066 -36.57 32.76 -19.92
C GLY A 1066 -35.35 33.11 -20.77
N ASN A 1067 -34.77 32.10 -21.43
CA ASN A 1067 -33.51 32.13 -22.15
C ASN A 1067 -33.61 31.41 -23.51
N PHE A 1068 -34.81 31.25 -24.08
CA PHE A 1068 -34.97 30.81 -25.47
C PHE A 1068 -34.45 31.90 -26.42
N PRO A 1069 -33.97 31.54 -27.62
CA PRO A 1069 -33.52 32.53 -28.59
C PRO A 1069 -34.66 33.42 -29.06
N GLN A 1070 -34.35 34.65 -29.45
CA GLN A 1070 -35.36 35.57 -29.99
C GLN A 1070 -35.79 35.15 -31.41
N LYS A 1071 -34.82 34.70 -32.22
CA LYS A 1071 -35.05 34.18 -33.56
C LYS A 1071 -34.13 33.01 -33.87
N VAL A 1072 -34.54 32.17 -34.81
CA VAL A 1072 -33.73 31.08 -35.38
C VAL A 1072 -33.71 31.16 -36.90
N GLN A 1073 -32.59 30.77 -37.48
CA GLN A 1073 -32.33 30.73 -38.92
C GLN A 1073 -31.60 29.42 -39.24
N ILE A 1074 -31.85 28.82 -40.40
CA ILE A 1074 -31.24 27.54 -40.77
C ILE A 1074 -30.67 27.62 -42.18
N PHE A 1075 -29.42 27.16 -42.33
CA PHE A 1075 -28.75 26.99 -43.61
C PHE A 1075 -28.48 25.50 -43.87
N ALA A 1076 -28.30 25.11 -45.13
CA ALA A 1076 -27.87 23.78 -45.51
C ALA A 1076 -26.75 23.81 -46.56
N ALA A 1077 -25.92 22.77 -46.58
CA ALA A 1077 -24.82 22.62 -47.51
C ALA A 1077 -24.79 21.20 -48.11
N PRO A 1078 -24.31 21.03 -49.35
CA PRO A 1078 -24.17 19.73 -50.00
C PRO A 1078 -23.22 18.81 -49.22
N LYS A 1079 -23.27 17.51 -49.55
CA LYS A 1079 -22.37 16.52 -48.94
C LYS A 1079 -20.91 16.83 -49.29
N ALA A 1080 -20.06 16.86 -48.27
CA ALA A 1080 -18.61 17.00 -48.37
C ALA A 1080 -17.95 16.08 -47.32
N ASP A 1081 -16.67 15.75 -47.53
CA ASP A 1081 -15.91 14.89 -46.60
C ASP A 1081 -15.60 15.61 -45.28
N GLN A 1082 -15.40 16.93 -45.34
CA GLN A 1082 -15.20 17.81 -44.19
C GLN A 1082 -16.37 18.78 -44.03
N ALA A 1083 -16.67 19.16 -42.79
CA ALA A 1083 -17.72 20.13 -42.49
C ALA A 1083 -17.31 21.54 -42.96
N PRO A 1084 -18.16 22.27 -43.74
CA PRO A 1084 -17.88 23.64 -44.13
C PRO A 1084 -17.71 24.58 -42.93
N GLU A 1085 -16.89 25.61 -43.07
CA GLU A 1085 -16.73 26.65 -42.04
C GLU A 1085 -17.97 27.56 -41.98
N HIS A 1086 -18.19 28.22 -40.85
CA HIS A 1086 -19.39 29.06 -40.64
C HIS A 1086 -19.59 30.14 -41.71
N GLU A 1087 -18.49 30.75 -42.20
CA GLU A 1087 -18.50 31.86 -43.15
C GLU A 1087 -18.47 31.42 -44.63
N ASP A 1088 -18.44 30.12 -44.90
CA ASP A 1088 -18.31 29.63 -46.28
C ASP A 1088 -19.52 30.01 -47.16
N SER A 1089 -19.24 30.36 -48.41
CA SER A 1089 -20.27 30.70 -49.41
C SER A 1089 -21.11 29.50 -49.88
N VAL A 1090 -20.77 28.30 -49.41
CA VAL A 1090 -21.44 27.03 -49.72
C VAL A 1090 -22.78 26.88 -48.98
N TRP A 1091 -23.01 27.66 -47.91
CA TRP A 1091 -24.24 27.64 -47.13
C TRP A 1091 -25.41 28.28 -47.89
N GLU A 1092 -26.43 27.48 -48.21
CA GLU A 1092 -27.69 27.96 -48.77
C GLU A 1092 -28.69 28.23 -47.63
N GLU A 1093 -29.34 29.40 -47.65
CA GLU A 1093 -30.36 29.73 -46.64
C GLU A 1093 -31.66 28.95 -46.91
N ILE A 1094 -32.01 28.07 -45.99
CA ILE A 1094 -33.22 27.23 -46.06
C ILE A 1094 -34.38 27.86 -45.28
N LEU A 1095 -34.09 28.40 -44.10
CA LEU A 1095 -35.05 29.09 -43.24
C LEU A 1095 -34.54 30.49 -42.92
N SER A 1096 -35.28 31.52 -43.36
CA SER A 1096 -35.02 32.92 -43.00
C SER A 1096 -35.32 33.19 -41.51
N PRO A 1097 -34.75 34.23 -40.86
CA PRO A 1097 -34.89 34.44 -39.41
C PRO A 1097 -36.34 34.47 -38.90
N GLN A 1098 -36.78 33.40 -38.25
CA GLN A 1098 -38.12 33.25 -37.66
C GLN A 1098 -38.11 33.50 -36.16
N LYS A 1099 -39.16 34.11 -35.63
CA LYS A 1099 -39.29 34.36 -34.19
C LYS A 1099 -39.63 33.06 -33.45
N THR A 1100 -38.95 32.82 -32.33
CA THR A 1100 -39.18 31.69 -31.44
C THR A 1100 -39.87 32.12 -30.15
N GLY A 1101 -40.51 31.17 -29.49
CA GLY A 1101 -41.18 31.27 -28.20
C GLY A 1101 -40.58 30.32 -27.16
N PRO A 1102 -40.96 30.49 -25.88
CA PRO A 1102 -40.51 29.63 -24.79
C PRO A 1102 -41.20 28.27 -24.81
N ASP A 1103 -40.43 27.21 -24.50
CA ASP A 1103 -40.97 25.87 -24.18
C ASP A 1103 -41.88 25.26 -25.26
N GLN A 1104 -41.56 25.49 -26.54
CA GLN A 1104 -42.43 25.17 -27.68
C GLN A 1104 -41.68 24.51 -28.84
N GLU A 1105 -42.34 23.55 -29.52
CA GLU A 1105 -41.89 23.03 -30.82
C GLU A 1105 -42.29 24.00 -31.93
N HIS A 1106 -41.30 24.51 -32.67
CA HIS A 1106 -41.49 25.39 -33.81
C HIS A 1106 -41.32 24.58 -35.09
N GLU A 1107 -42.45 24.30 -35.75
CA GLU A 1107 -42.47 23.54 -37.00
C GLU A 1107 -42.45 24.47 -38.21
N TYR A 1108 -41.58 24.17 -39.17
CA TYR A 1108 -41.46 24.91 -40.42
C TYR A 1108 -41.64 23.93 -41.60
N THR A 1109 -42.56 24.25 -42.51
CA THR A 1109 -42.92 23.43 -43.69
C THR A 1109 -43.16 24.32 -44.92
N GLY A 1110 -43.09 23.72 -46.11
CA GLY A 1110 -43.67 24.23 -47.35
C GLY A 1110 -43.27 25.65 -47.77
N GLU A 1111 -44.08 26.65 -47.41
CA GLU A 1111 -43.98 28.04 -47.90
C GLU A 1111 -42.86 28.87 -47.24
N VAL A 1112 -42.39 28.44 -46.06
CA VAL A 1112 -41.37 29.17 -45.27
C VAL A 1112 -39.95 28.67 -45.52
N ILE A 1113 -39.84 27.43 -46.01
CA ILE A 1113 -38.59 26.80 -46.43
C ILE A 1113 -38.36 27.18 -47.90
N LYS A 1114 -37.31 27.96 -48.20
CA LYS A 1114 -36.94 28.27 -49.60
C LYS A 1114 -36.66 26.97 -50.34
N GLU A 1115 -37.11 26.83 -51.60
CA GLU A 1115 -37.08 25.57 -52.37
C GLU A 1115 -35.76 24.81 -52.24
N ALA A 1116 -35.73 23.86 -51.29
CA ALA A 1116 -34.82 22.72 -51.24
C ALA A 1116 -35.18 21.66 -52.31
N ALA A 1117 -36.07 22.01 -53.24
CA ALA A 1117 -36.71 21.10 -54.18
C ALA A 1117 -35.66 20.47 -55.12
N GLY A 1118 -35.39 19.18 -54.90
CA GLY A 1118 -34.50 18.37 -55.74
C GLY A 1118 -33.00 18.49 -55.42
N LYS A 1119 -32.60 19.19 -54.35
CA LYS A 1119 -31.19 19.26 -53.92
C LYS A 1119 -30.94 18.38 -52.70
N THR A 1120 -29.83 17.65 -52.74
CA THR A 1120 -29.40 16.77 -51.66
C THR A 1120 -28.42 17.49 -50.74
N PHE A 1121 -28.75 17.58 -49.46
CA PHE A 1121 -27.90 18.22 -48.44
C PHE A 1121 -27.24 17.17 -47.56
N GLY A 1122 -26.01 17.45 -47.13
CA GLY A 1122 -25.26 16.61 -46.18
C GLY A 1122 -25.03 17.29 -44.82
N PHE A 1123 -25.18 18.62 -44.76
CA PHE A 1123 -24.99 19.40 -43.54
C PHE A 1123 -26.09 20.45 -43.36
N VAL A 1124 -26.40 20.74 -42.10
CA VAL A 1124 -27.36 21.77 -41.68
C VAL A 1124 -26.69 22.65 -40.62
N LYS A 1125 -26.89 23.96 -40.70
CA LYS A 1125 -26.38 24.94 -39.74
C LYS A 1125 -27.56 25.64 -39.08
N LEU A 1126 -27.79 25.38 -37.79
CA LEU A 1126 -28.71 26.15 -36.97
C LEU A 1126 -28.01 27.43 -36.52
N VAL A 1127 -28.67 28.56 -36.67
CA VAL A 1127 -28.26 29.87 -36.12
C VAL A 1127 -29.34 30.36 -35.18
N ILE A 1128 -28.96 30.76 -33.97
CA ILE A 1128 -29.82 31.36 -32.96
C ILE A 1128 -29.42 32.82 -32.75
N ILE A 1129 -30.41 33.70 -32.55
CA ILE A 1129 -30.21 35.15 -32.52
C ILE A 1129 -30.92 35.75 -31.30
N PRO A 1130 -30.25 36.63 -30.51
CA PRO A 1130 -28.81 36.85 -30.53
C PRO A 1130 -28.02 35.68 -29.89
N ASP A 1131 -28.63 35.02 -28.92
CA ASP A 1131 -28.10 33.92 -28.09
C ASP A 1131 -29.29 33.15 -27.48
N GLY A 1132 -29.04 32.10 -26.71
CA GLY A 1132 -30.06 31.41 -25.91
C GLY A 1132 -29.94 29.89 -25.94
N GLY A 1133 -31.02 29.22 -25.56
CA GLY A 1133 -31.11 27.77 -25.45
C GLY A 1133 -32.09 27.11 -26.41
N VAL A 1134 -31.67 26.02 -27.04
CA VAL A 1134 -32.49 25.16 -27.90
C VAL A 1134 -32.41 23.72 -27.40
N LYS A 1135 -33.55 23.05 -27.37
CA LYS A 1135 -33.67 21.67 -26.90
C LYS A 1135 -33.32 20.67 -28.00
N ARG A 1136 -34.01 20.74 -29.14
CA ARG A 1136 -33.82 19.82 -30.28
C ARG A 1136 -33.87 20.54 -31.61
N VAL A 1137 -33.18 19.97 -32.59
CA VAL A 1137 -33.34 20.28 -34.01
C VAL A 1137 -33.64 18.97 -34.74
N ARG A 1138 -34.77 18.92 -35.44
CA ARG A 1138 -35.15 17.77 -36.26
C ARG A 1138 -35.23 18.18 -37.72
N VAL A 1139 -34.62 17.38 -38.59
CA VAL A 1139 -34.55 17.62 -40.03
C VAL A 1139 -35.25 16.47 -40.72
N PHE A 1140 -36.56 16.58 -40.89
CA PHE A 1140 -37.36 15.58 -41.56
C PHE A 1140 -37.19 15.71 -43.07
N GLY A 1141 -36.82 14.60 -43.70
CA GLY A 1141 -36.59 14.56 -45.13
C GLY A 1141 -36.56 13.15 -45.68
N ARG A 1142 -36.32 13.06 -46.98
CA ARG A 1142 -36.19 11.81 -47.72
C ARG A 1142 -34.73 11.58 -48.10
N ARG A 1143 -34.36 10.31 -48.26
CA ARG A 1143 -33.02 9.93 -48.71
C ARG A 1143 -32.78 10.49 -50.12
N GLY A 1144 -31.68 11.20 -50.32
CA GLY A 1144 -31.25 11.61 -51.65
C GLY A 1144 -30.53 10.46 -52.35
N GLU A 1145 -30.66 10.39 -53.67
CA GLU A 1145 -29.92 9.42 -54.49
C GLU A 1145 -28.40 9.58 -54.41
#